data_AF-A0A358DRW6-F1
#
_entry.id   AF-A0A358DRW6-F1
#
_cell.length_a   1.000
_cell.length_b   1.000
_cell.length_c   1.000
_cell.angle_alpha   90.00
_cell.angle_beta   90.00
_cell.angle_gamma   90.00
#
_symmetry.space_group_name_H-M   'P 1'
#
loop_
_entity.id
_entity.type
_entity.pdbx_description
1 polymer ?
#
loop_
_entity_poly.entity_id
_entity_poly.type
_entity_poly.pdbx_seq_one_letter_code
_entity_poly.pdbx_strand_id
1 'polypeptide(L)'
;MSNLILRFTDPASRKAFELPVKTTAQPQGEGDGYIDLNVDGFDGGNHLRLAAALLGAEERAALARALENPEAAGLSVRQPGVVGFGRASEINLRGHDLAHEPSMHVYPALPGLNMDATGARQPVYFTRGRFSASEGRVPETPEAIGEGLYAAAKLADDSPGNAVESMGLNPQQRRDLLTSLKWDLELAPSGRTPAEGLDPKQALQLRSSGSTMLLELMTAKGNSGEVTKEAFALYKDQLQNESNPTLRDQMALHLGRFADKLPPALQTEAKTVSAAEGPTTPPYDAWFQDGDNTLTVNWSAGPESLKDDKKRLRTAGFRSSDNETFTKTYFSNGEETTFSVKMRPFRNDMFDQVGDDKTEMQIYTGHSNWGRNMRDSLDGVNTGKGGEGKLVFTDLCVGKGEMQQFRDKFPKADFVTTFNSSYFIPGSEFREPNSEGINAILTTFDGIAARKDYASIAEDVRRGNPWRRSHEREGVDNNFIFPTDAAVRRRVLDADHDGQADLFDRLVDFNTFKPEEDAARDFQAIEHRAADQLDGTKAHFASMTVTRIANYNERFSDETEGGQLVPAGYFDPAPGEKNLFRFERTAIDGKDGITMKMSSHHAHMSEDALRAAGCYEFARFINGERGELSPVDDKIHGLLMASHSLKTDTGYEDRRIWKALLESKGLPAIPRSLVEEAKASDKSNYAGGYQAVEELKELLSPELLSQLEA
;
A
#
# COMPACT_ATOMS: atom_id res chain seq x y z
N MET A 1 -46.94 6.63 -41.31
CA MET A 1 -45.51 6.81 -41.63
C MET A 1 -45.27 6.18 -42.98
N SER A 2 -44.78 6.95 -43.94
CA SER A 2 -44.51 6.46 -45.30
C SER A 2 -43.28 5.55 -45.27
N ASN A 3 -43.39 4.32 -45.79
CA ASN A 3 -42.23 3.45 -45.98
C ASN A 3 -41.42 3.99 -47.16
N LEU A 4 -40.29 4.64 -46.90
CA LEU A 4 -39.38 5.06 -47.96
C LEU A 4 -38.28 4.00 -48.14
N ILE A 5 -37.85 3.81 -49.38
CA ILE A 5 -36.79 2.86 -49.74
C ILE A 5 -35.68 3.62 -50.46
N LEU A 6 -34.46 3.55 -49.92
CA LEU A 6 -33.24 3.97 -50.58
C LEU A 6 -32.76 2.84 -51.49
N ARG A 7 -32.56 3.12 -52.78
CA ARG A 7 -32.05 2.17 -53.77
C ARG A 7 -30.73 2.65 -54.34
N PHE A 8 -29.77 1.75 -54.50
CA PHE A 8 -28.52 2.04 -55.19
C PHE A 8 -27.90 0.76 -55.75
N THR A 9 -26.94 0.91 -56.64
CA THR A 9 -26.09 -0.16 -57.16
C THR A 9 -24.66 0.09 -56.71
N ASP A 10 -24.04 -0.90 -56.07
CA ASP A 10 -22.64 -0.81 -55.68
C ASP A 10 -21.76 -0.63 -56.93
N PRO A 11 -21.00 0.48 -57.03
CA PRO A 11 -20.13 0.72 -58.18
C PRO A 11 -19.11 -0.40 -58.41
N ALA A 12 -18.66 -1.09 -57.35
CA ALA A 12 -17.65 -2.14 -57.43
C ALA A 12 -18.24 -3.48 -57.86
N SER A 13 -19.27 -3.97 -57.17
CA SER A 13 -19.84 -5.30 -57.41
C SER A 13 -20.98 -5.33 -58.44
N ARG A 14 -21.51 -4.15 -58.83
CA ARG A 14 -22.73 -4.00 -59.65
C ARG A 14 -23.99 -4.62 -59.02
N LYS A 15 -23.95 -4.97 -57.73
CA LYS A 15 -25.10 -5.51 -56.98
C LYS A 15 -26.03 -4.37 -56.56
N ALA A 16 -27.33 -4.58 -56.70
CA ALA A 16 -28.36 -3.61 -56.30
C ALA A 16 -28.79 -3.85 -54.85
N PHE A 17 -29.06 -2.75 -54.13
CA PHE A 17 -29.47 -2.73 -52.73
C PHE A 17 -30.74 -1.89 -52.56
N GLU A 18 -31.61 -2.30 -51.63
CA GLU A 18 -32.82 -1.58 -51.25
C GLU A 18 -32.93 -1.53 -49.72
N LEU A 19 -32.89 -0.34 -49.14
CA LEU A 19 -32.82 -0.14 -47.69
C LEU A 19 -33.99 0.71 -47.19
N PRO A 20 -34.68 0.33 -46.10
CA PRO A 20 -35.76 1.13 -45.55
C PRO A 20 -35.22 2.39 -44.85
N VAL A 21 -35.80 3.55 -45.15
CA VAL A 21 -35.45 4.84 -44.54
C VAL A 21 -36.69 5.56 -44.01
N LYS A 22 -36.50 6.46 -43.03
CA LYS A 22 -37.57 7.26 -42.42
C LYS A 22 -37.27 8.75 -42.52
N THR A 23 -38.28 9.59 -42.74
CA THR A 23 -38.10 11.05 -42.66
C THR A 23 -37.96 11.54 -41.23
N THR A 24 -37.12 12.53 -41.00
CA THR A 24 -37.04 13.29 -39.74
C THR A 24 -37.09 14.80 -40.01
N ALA A 25 -37.56 15.59 -39.04
CA ALA A 25 -37.63 17.04 -39.15
C ALA A 25 -36.28 17.73 -38.85
N GLN A 26 -35.39 17.08 -38.10
CA GLN A 26 -34.06 17.59 -37.75
C GLN A 26 -33.05 16.43 -37.63
N PRO A 27 -31.76 16.67 -37.91
CA PRO A 27 -30.69 15.74 -37.54
C PRO A 27 -30.63 15.66 -36.01
N GLN A 28 -30.47 14.45 -35.47
CA GLN A 28 -30.23 14.23 -34.05
C GLN A 28 -28.72 14.07 -33.80
N GLY A 29 -28.28 14.17 -32.54
CA GLY A 29 -26.86 14.31 -32.20
C GLY A 29 -25.99 13.12 -32.62
N GLU A 30 -24.69 13.37 -32.79
CA GLU A 30 -23.67 12.37 -33.15
C GLU A 30 -23.74 11.13 -32.24
N GLY A 31 -23.61 9.94 -32.82
CA GLY A 31 -23.52 8.66 -32.10
C GLY A 31 -24.86 8.00 -31.72
N ASP A 32 -25.98 8.42 -32.33
CA ASP A 32 -27.31 7.89 -31.99
C ASP A 32 -27.73 6.59 -32.74
N GLY A 33 -26.83 6.03 -33.54
CA GLY A 33 -27.01 4.75 -34.22
C GLY A 33 -27.78 4.81 -35.55
N TYR A 34 -27.95 6.00 -36.13
CA TYR A 34 -28.54 6.20 -37.45
C TYR A 34 -27.59 6.91 -38.41
N ILE A 35 -27.80 6.67 -39.70
CA ILE A 35 -27.17 7.40 -40.79
C ILE A 35 -28.19 8.43 -41.28
N ASP A 36 -27.85 9.70 -41.13
CA ASP A 36 -28.63 10.83 -41.64
C ASP A 36 -28.22 11.18 -43.08
N LEU A 37 -29.21 11.24 -43.97
CA LEU A 37 -29.06 11.57 -45.39
C LEU A 37 -29.84 12.85 -45.69
N ASN A 38 -29.14 13.88 -46.15
CA ASN A 38 -29.79 15.09 -46.65
C ASN A 38 -30.37 14.87 -48.04
N VAL A 39 -31.66 15.15 -48.20
CA VAL A 39 -32.38 15.08 -49.48
C VAL A 39 -33.09 16.39 -49.75
N ASP A 40 -32.80 16.98 -50.91
CA ASP A 40 -33.52 18.13 -51.43
C ASP A 40 -34.81 17.68 -52.15
N GLY A 41 -35.87 18.50 -52.08
CA GLY A 41 -37.09 18.32 -52.87
C GLY A 41 -38.14 17.35 -52.31
N PHE A 42 -38.09 17.04 -51.01
CA PHE A 42 -39.08 16.16 -50.35
C PHE A 42 -40.01 16.95 -49.40
N ASP A 43 -41.32 16.95 -49.66
CA ASP A 43 -42.36 17.68 -48.88
C ASP A 43 -42.55 17.17 -47.43
N GLY A 44 -41.68 16.30 -46.93
CA GLY A 44 -41.72 15.67 -45.61
C GLY A 44 -40.52 15.95 -44.70
N GLY A 45 -39.59 16.82 -45.10
CA GLY A 45 -38.37 17.16 -44.38
C GLY A 45 -37.11 16.83 -45.18
N ASN A 46 -36.03 17.60 -44.93
CA ASN A 46 -34.77 17.51 -45.68
C ASN A 46 -33.87 16.32 -45.27
N HIS A 47 -34.34 15.45 -44.37
CA HIS A 47 -33.50 14.42 -43.74
C HIS A 47 -34.18 13.03 -43.79
N LEU A 48 -33.44 12.04 -44.27
CA LEU A 48 -33.78 10.63 -44.19
C LEU A 48 -32.84 9.91 -43.23
N ARG A 49 -33.39 9.02 -42.41
CA ARG A 49 -32.67 8.22 -41.44
C ARG A 49 -32.70 6.75 -41.80
N LEU A 50 -31.52 6.15 -41.79
CA LEU A 50 -31.29 4.72 -41.94
C LEU A 50 -30.67 4.19 -40.65
N ALA A 51 -31.32 3.24 -39.97
CA ALA A 51 -30.75 2.65 -38.77
C ALA A 51 -29.49 1.84 -39.14
N ALA A 52 -28.34 2.18 -38.55
CA ALA A 52 -27.05 1.54 -38.87
C ALA A 52 -27.07 0.04 -38.54
N ALA A 53 -27.86 -0.36 -37.54
CA ALA A 53 -28.07 -1.76 -37.16
C ALA A 53 -28.74 -2.62 -38.25
N LEU A 54 -29.42 -2.00 -39.22
CA LEU A 54 -30.06 -2.73 -40.32
C LEU A 54 -29.10 -3.10 -41.46
N LEU A 55 -27.86 -2.62 -41.42
CA LEU A 55 -26.89 -2.86 -42.49
C LEU A 55 -25.91 -3.96 -42.12
N GLY A 56 -25.84 -5.00 -42.95
CA GLY A 56 -24.73 -5.93 -42.97
C GLY A 56 -23.43 -5.26 -43.45
N ALA A 57 -22.28 -5.88 -43.21
CA ALA A 57 -20.97 -5.32 -43.59
C ALA A 57 -20.86 -5.03 -45.09
N GLU A 58 -21.42 -5.90 -45.94
CA GLU A 58 -21.45 -5.72 -47.41
C GLU A 58 -22.29 -4.49 -47.80
N GLU A 59 -23.48 -4.33 -47.21
CA GLU A 59 -24.41 -3.23 -47.48
C GLU A 59 -23.82 -1.89 -47.03
N ARG A 60 -23.12 -1.85 -45.89
CA ARG A 60 -22.40 -0.65 -45.43
C ARG A 60 -21.31 -0.24 -46.40
N ALA A 61 -20.47 -1.18 -46.82
CA ALA A 61 -19.37 -0.90 -47.74
C ALA A 61 -19.90 -0.45 -49.12
N ALA A 62 -20.97 -1.08 -49.59
CA ALA A 62 -21.64 -0.72 -50.83
C ALA A 62 -22.28 0.67 -50.75
N LEU A 63 -22.94 1.00 -49.63
CA LEU A 63 -23.57 2.31 -49.41
C LEU A 63 -22.54 3.42 -49.33
N ALA A 64 -21.41 3.21 -48.64
CA ALA A 64 -20.30 4.17 -48.59
C ALA A 64 -19.77 4.51 -49.99
N ARG A 65 -19.47 3.48 -50.81
CA ARG A 65 -19.04 3.69 -52.21
C ARG A 65 -20.12 4.35 -53.06
N ALA A 66 -21.38 4.01 -52.84
CA ALA A 66 -22.48 4.63 -53.55
C ALA A 66 -22.61 6.12 -53.22
N LEU A 67 -22.26 6.54 -52.00
CA LEU A 67 -22.33 7.93 -51.57
C LEU A 67 -21.14 8.78 -52.04
N GLU A 68 -19.99 8.16 -52.36
CA GLU A 68 -18.86 8.83 -53.03
C GLU A 68 -19.21 9.26 -54.47
N ASN A 69 -20.04 8.49 -55.18
CA ASN A 69 -20.54 8.84 -56.51
C ASN A 69 -22.02 8.44 -56.69
N PRO A 70 -22.95 9.23 -56.13
CA PRO A 70 -24.38 8.89 -56.08
C PRO A 70 -25.01 8.71 -57.45
N GLU A 71 -24.60 9.53 -58.42
CA GLU A 71 -25.10 9.48 -59.80
C GLU A 71 -24.68 8.16 -60.48
N ALA A 72 -23.41 7.78 -60.38
CA ALA A 72 -22.92 6.53 -60.97
C ALA A 72 -23.51 5.28 -60.29
N ALA A 73 -23.84 5.38 -59.00
CA ALA A 73 -24.49 4.32 -58.23
C ALA A 73 -26.02 4.25 -58.47
N GLY A 74 -26.60 5.22 -59.19
CA GLY A 74 -28.05 5.30 -59.38
C GLY A 74 -28.82 5.45 -58.05
N LEU A 75 -28.21 6.12 -57.07
CA LEU A 75 -28.78 6.32 -55.74
C LEU A 75 -30.11 7.09 -55.86
N SER A 76 -31.20 6.51 -55.37
CA SER A 76 -32.53 7.11 -55.44
C SER A 76 -33.40 6.70 -54.26
N VAL A 77 -34.34 7.55 -53.85
CA VAL A 77 -35.30 7.25 -52.80
C VAL A 77 -36.69 7.10 -53.44
N ARG A 78 -37.41 6.04 -53.08
CA ARG A 78 -38.76 5.77 -53.61
C ARG A 78 -39.74 5.48 -52.48
N GLN A 79 -40.98 5.93 -52.66
CA GLN A 79 -42.12 5.51 -51.85
C GLN A 79 -42.90 4.42 -52.60
N PRO A 80 -42.97 3.18 -52.10
CA PRO A 80 -43.73 2.11 -52.74
C PRO A 80 -45.21 2.51 -52.88
N GLY A 81 -45.79 2.28 -54.06
CA GLY A 81 -47.22 2.50 -54.33
C GLY A 81 -47.61 3.90 -54.81
N VAL A 82 -46.67 4.83 -54.98
CA VAL A 82 -46.95 6.15 -55.56
C VAL A 82 -46.28 6.29 -56.92
N VAL A 83 -47.07 6.38 -57.99
CA VAL A 83 -46.60 6.55 -59.37
C VAL A 83 -46.45 8.05 -59.64
N GLY A 84 -45.21 8.53 -59.81
CA GLY A 84 -44.96 9.93 -60.23
C GLY A 84 -44.18 10.81 -59.24
N PHE A 85 -43.56 10.26 -58.20
CA PHE A 85 -42.61 11.02 -57.38
C PHE A 85 -41.19 11.01 -58.00
N GLY A 86 -40.65 12.21 -58.23
CA GLY A 86 -39.23 12.55 -58.42
C GLY A 86 -38.42 11.71 -59.42
N ARG A 87 -38.17 12.25 -60.63
CA ARG A 87 -37.03 11.78 -61.44
C ARG A 87 -35.72 12.11 -60.69
N ALA A 88 -34.74 11.22 -60.82
CA ALA A 88 -33.45 11.19 -60.13
C ALA A 88 -32.50 12.39 -60.39
N SER A 89 -32.99 13.54 -60.85
CA SER A 89 -32.16 14.69 -61.21
C SER A 89 -32.00 15.73 -60.09
N GLU A 90 -32.60 15.55 -58.91
CA GLU A 90 -32.61 16.59 -57.86
C GLU A 90 -32.29 16.08 -56.44
N ILE A 91 -31.67 14.91 -56.28
CA ILE A 91 -31.08 14.54 -54.98
C ILE A 91 -29.65 15.11 -54.95
N ASN A 92 -29.52 16.37 -54.54
CA ASN A 92 -28.23 16.95 -54.19
C ASN A 92 -27.88 16.54 -52.75
N LEU A 93 -26.93 15.62 -52.60
CA LEU A 93 -26.39 15.26 -51.30
C LEU A 93 -25.44 16.36 -50.81
N ARG A 94 -25.94 17.25 -49.95
CA ARG A 94 -25.09 18.20 -49.22
C ARG A 94 -24.75 17.61 -47.85
N GLY A 95 -23.60 16.93 -47.77
CA GLY A 95 -23.05 16.39 -46.53
C GLY A 95 -23.77 15.12 -46.07
N HIS A 96 -23.07 13.99 -46.10
CA HIS A 96 -23.50 12.76 -45.44
C HIS A 96 -22.64 12.54 -44.20
N ASP A 97 -23.24 12.07 -43.10
CA ASP A 97 -22.49 11.82 -41.86
C ASP A 97 -21.71 10.48 -41.87
N LEU A 98 -21.63 9.82 -43.03
CA LEU A 98 -20.73 8.66 -43.20
C LEU A 98 -19.24 9.03 -43.16
N ALA A 99 -18.90 10.31 -43.11
CA ALA A 99 -17.51 10.74 -42.92
C ALA A 99 -17.03 10.59 -41.47
N HIS A 100 -17.91 10.31 -40.49
CA HIS A 100 -17.55 10.37 -39.07
C HIS A 100 -17.92 9.14 -38.21
N GLU A 101 -18.13 7.94 -38.79
CA GLU A 101 -18.27 6.71 -37.99
C GLU A 101 -17.74 5.43 -38.70
N PRO A 102 -17.30 4.38 -37.97
CA PRO A 102 -15.93 4.22 -37.46
C PRO A 102 -15.26 2.93 -38.00
N SER A 103 -15.39 2.62 -39.29
CA SER A 103 -14.86 1.36 -39.85
C SER A 103 -13.82 1.47 -40.96
N MET A 104 -13.29 2.67 -41.25
CA MET A 104 -12.06 2.79 -42.07
C MET A 104 -11.08 3.87 -41.60
N HIS A 105 -11.27 4.39 -40.39
CA HIS A 105 -10.11 4.74 -39.61
C HIS A 105 -9.50 3.41 -39.12
N VAL A 106 -8.36 3.06 -39.75
CA VAL A 106 -7.14 3.04 -38.94
C VAL A 106 -7.28 4.30 -38.10
N TYR A 107 -7.79 4.17 -36.87
CA TYR A 107 -7.63 5.25 -35.92
C TYR A 107 -6.16 5.60 -36.11
N PRO A 108 -5.76 6.82 -36.52
CA PRO A 108 -4.51 7.26 -35.95
C PRO A 108 -4.76 6.96 -34.47
N ALA A 109 -3.95 6.07 -33.89
CA ALA A 109 -3.82 6.01 -32.44
C ALA A 109 -4.04 7.45 -31.99
N LEU A 110 -5.10 7.75 -31.22
CA LEU A 110 -5.25 9.10 -30.66
C LEU A 110 -3.83 9.46 -30.25
N PRO A 111 -3.16 10.45 -30.89
CA PRO A 111 -1.74 10.67 -30.68
C PRO A 111 -1.56 10.73 -29.18
N GLY A 112 -0.75 9.80 -28.68
CA GLY A 112 -0.95 9.12 -27.41
C GLY A 112 -1.58 10.05 -26.38
N LEU A 113 -2.82 9.77 -25.96
CA LEU A 113 -3.40 10.46 -24.82
C LEU A 113 -2.43 10.26 -23.65
N ASN A 114 -1.66 11.30 -23.32
CA ASN A 114 -0.77 11.26 -22.18
C ASN A 114 -1.66 11.26 -20.93
N MET A 115 -1.65 10.15 -20.23
CA MET A 115 -2.51 9.93 -19.08
C MET A 115 -1.93 10.57 -17.82
N ASP A 116 -0.63 10.88 -17.82
CA ASP A 116 -0.03 11.80 -16.86
C ASP A 116 -0.07 13.24 -17.41
N ALA A 117 -1.24 13.88 -17.26
CA ALA A 117 -1.42 15.27 -17.66
C ALA A 117 -0.58 16.26 -16.83
N THR A 118 -0.06 15.83 -15.67
CA THR A 118 0.76 16.68 -14.79
C THR A 118 2.22 16.73 -15.23
N GLY A 119 2.67 15.71 -15.95
CA GLY A 119 4.08 15.52 -16.32
C GLY A 119 4.99 15.29 -15.11
N ALA A 120 4.42 14.99 -13.94
CA ALA A 120 5.15 14.72 -12.72
C ALA A 120 5.80 13.33 -12.73
N ARG A 121 5.38 12.44 -13.65
CA ARG A 121 5.76 11.04 -13.74
C ARG A 121 6.25 10.68 -15.14
N GLN A 122 6.45 9.38 -15.37
CA GLN A 122 6.72 8.84 -16.69
C GLN A 122 5.48 8.99 -17.58
N PRO A 123 5.63 9.45 -18.84
CA PRO A 123 4.51 9.52 -19.77
C PRO A 123 3.86 8.14 -19.96
N VAL A 124 2.54 8.09 -19.86
CA VAL A 124 1.75 6.86 -20.08
C VAL A 124 0.77 7.12 -21.21
N TYR A 125 0.76 6.24 -22.19
CA TYR A 125 -0.11 6.32 -23.35
C TYR A 125 -0.96 5.07 -23.46
N PHE A 126 -2.28 5.23 -23.65
CA PHE A 126 -3.18 4.11 -23.91
C PHE A 126 -3.44 3.95 -25.41
N THR A 127 -2.96 2.87 -26.01
CA THR A 127 -3.10 2.59 -27.44
C THR A 127 -3.54 1.14 -27.68
N ARG A 128 -4.69 0.95 -28.35
CA ARG A 128 -5.26 -0.37 -28.72
C ARG A 128 -5.37 -1.35 -27.54
N GLY A 129 -5.87 -0.88 -26.40
CA GLY A 129 -6.04 -1.72 -25.21
C GLY A 129 -4.79 -1.86 -24.33
N ARG A 130 -3.63 -1.36 -24.76
CA ARG A 130 -2.36 -1.48 -24.04
C ARG A 130 -1.82 -0.14 -23.57
N PHE A 131 -1.07 -0.16 -22.47
CA PHE A 131 -0.30 0.99 -21.99
C PHE A 131 1.09 0.99 -22.61
N SER A 132 1.63 2.17 -22.89
CA SER A 132 2.95 2.36 -23.47
C SER A 132 3.64 3.54 -22.79
N ALA A 133 4.95 3.41 -22.55
CA ALA A 133 5.78 4.55 -22.12
C ALA A 133 6.19 5.47 -23.29
N SER A 134 5.89 5.07 -24.54
CA SER A 134 6.27 5.79 -25.75
C SER A 134 5.05 6.25 -26.56
N GLU A 135 5.01 7.53 -26.91
CA GLU A 135 3.89 8.12 -27.63
C GLU A 135 3.65 7.44 -28.99
N GLY A 136 2.38 7.09 -29.26
CA GLY A 136 1.95 6.56 -30.56
C GLY A 136 2.47 5.15 -30.91
N ARG A 137 3.18 4.48 -29.99
CA ARG A 137 3.69 3.12 -30.19
C ARG A 137 2.94 2.13 -29.32
N VAL A 138 2.38 1.10 -29.95
CA VAL A 138 1.90 -0.10 -29.24
C VAL A 138 3.14 -0.89 -28.81
N PRO A 139 3.25 -1.28 -27.54
CA PRO A 139 4.38 -2.10 -27.11
C PRO A 139 4.26 -3.52 -27.70
N GLU A 140 5.33 -3.97 -28.35
CA GLU A 140 5.37 -5.27 -29.05
C GLU A 140 6.27 -6.30 -28.34
N THR A 141 7.26 -5.86 -27.56
CA THR A 141 8.13 -6.76 -26.80
C THR A 141 7.65 -6.92 -25.37
N PRO A 142 7.90 -8.06 -24.71
CA PRO A 142 7.55 -8.25 -23.29
C PRO A 142 8.07 -7.14 -22.37
N GLU A 143 9.28 -6.64 -22.59
CA GLU A 143 9.87 -5.54 -21.81
C GLU A 143 9.09 -4.24 -22.00
N ALA A 144 8.81 -3.85 -23.24
CA ALA A 144 8.05 -2.63 -23.53
C ALA A 144 6.61 -2.71 -22.98
N ILE A 145 6.01 -3.91 -22.98
CA ILE A 145 4.70 -4.16 -22.38
C ILE A 145 4.79 -3.98 -20.85
N GLY A 146 5.80 -4.58 -20.22
CA GLY A 146 6.06 -4.43 -18.79
C GLY A 146 6.29 -2.98 -18.37
N GLU A 147 7.10 -2.23 -19.12
CA GLU A 147 7.37 -0.80 -18.87
C GLU A 147 6.10 0.05 -18.97
N GLY A 148 5.31 -0.13 -20.05
CA GLY A 148 4.06 0.60 -20.23
C GLY A 148 3.04 0.31 -19.14
N LEU A 149 2.91 -0.96 -18.74
CA LEU A 149 2.01 -1.38 -17.68
C LEU A 149 2.46 -0.88 -16.30
N TYR A 150 3.76 -0.91 -16.02
CA TYR A 150 4.33 -0.36 -14.79
C TYR A 150 4.06 1.15 -14.68
N ALA A 151 4.32 1.92 -15.74
CA ALA A 151 4.06 3.35 -15.73
C ALA A 151 2.56 3.67 -15.49
N ALA A 152 1.65 2.89 -16.08
CA ALA A 152 0.21 3.01 -15.83
C ALA A 152 -0.19 2.67 -14.38
N ALA A 153 0.43 1.64 -13.80
CA ALA A 153 0.17 1.24 -12.42
C ALA A 153 0.71 2.27 -11.42
N LYS A 154 1.87 2.90 -11.67
CA LYS A 154 2.37 4.02 -10.85
C LYS A 154 1.41 5.21 -10.88
N LEU A 155 0.91 5.56 -12.06
CA LEU A 155 -0.11 6.61 -12.18
C LEU A 155 -1.36 6.27 -11.36
N ALA A 156 -1.76 5.00 -11.32
CA ALA A 156 -2.90 4.55 -10.53
C ALA A 156 -2.65 4.61 -9.02
N ASP A 157 -1.45 4.24 -8.59
CA ASP A 157 -1.00 4.29 -7.21
C ASP A 157 -1.07 5.71 -6.63
N ASP A 158 -0.52 6.67 -7.36
CA ASP A 158 -0.50 8.10 -7.00
C ASP A 158 -1.88 8.80 -7.11
N SER A 159 -2.81 8.23 -7.86
CA SER A 159 -4.08 8.89 -8.18
C SER A 159 -5.01 8.89 -6.96
N PRO A 160 -5.59 10.04 -6.54
CA PRO A 160 -6.52 10.07 -5.41
C PRO A 160 -7.85 9.32 -5.69
N GLY A 161 -8.13 9.00 -6.95
CA GLY A 161 -9.31 8.27 -7.40
C GLY A 161 -8.95 7.04 -8.23
N ASN A 162 -9.96 6.48 -8.90
CA ASN A 162 -9.76 5.36 -9.80
C ASN A 162 -9.15 5.86 -11.13
N ALA A 163 -8.04 5.26 -11.54
CA ALA A 163 -7.28 5.68 -12.69
C ALA A 163 -8.05 5.42 -13.99
N VAL A 164 -8.69 4.26 -14.12
CA VAL A 164 -9.50 3.88 -15.29
C VAL A 164 -10.72 4.81 -15.48
N GLU A 165 -11.34 5.26 -14.40
CA GLU A 165 -12.38 6.30 -14.46
C GLU A 165 -11.82 7.63 -14.98
N SER A 166 -10.68 8.05 -14.43
CA SER A 166 -10.03 9.32 -14.78
C SER A 166 -9.57 9.38 -16.23
N MET A 167 -9.24 8.21 -16.81
CA MET A 167 -8.89 8.05 -18.22
C MET A 167 -10.06 8.23 -19.18
N GLY A 168 -11.32 8.19 -18.70
CA GLY A 168 -12.50 8.36 -19.55
C GLY A 168 -12.71 7.23 -20.58
N LEU A 169 -12.18 6.02 -20.33
CA LEU A 169 -12.28 4.91 -21.28
C LEU A 169 -13.74 4.51 -21.52
N ASN A 170 -14.13 4.39 -22.79
CA ASN A 170 -15.45 3.90 -23.19
C ASN A 170 -15.59 2.36 -22.96
N PRO A 171 -16.81 1.79 -23.02
CA PRO A 171 -17.01 0.37 -22.74
C PRO A 171 -16.17 -0.60 -23.59
N GLN A 172 -15.93 -0.28 -24.87
CA GLN A 172 -15.09 -1.10 -25.75
C GLN A 172 -13.62 -1.00 -25.35
N GLN A 173 -13.12 0.20 -25.07
CA GLN A 173 -11.73 0.41 -24.62
C GLN A 173 -11.44 -0.33 -23.30
N ARG A 174 -12.40 -0.37 -22.38
CA ARG A 174 -12.27 -1.15 -21.13
C ARG A 174 -12.25 -2.65 -21.39
N ARG A 175 -13.03 -3.12 -22.38
CA ARG A 175 -13.00 -4.51 -22.83
C ARG A 175 -11.65 -4.87 -23.47
N ASP A 176 -11.11 -3.97 -24.28
CA ASP A 176 -9.80 -4.11 -24.93
C ASP A 176 -8.65 -4.11 -23.90
N LEU A 177 -8.77 -3.26 -22.87
CA LEU A 177 -7.85 -3.27 -21.72
C LEU A 177 -7.87 -4.62 -21.01
N LEU A 178 -9.04 -5.15 -20.65
CA LEU A 178 -9.13 -6.46 -20.00
C LEU A 178 -8.54 -7.59 -20.87
N THR A 179 -8.80 -7.56 -22.18
CA THR A 179 -8.23 -8.54 -23.11
C THR A 179 -6.71 -8.44 -23.14
N SER A 180 -6.16 -7.22 -23.13
CA SER A 180 -4.72 -7.00 -23.11
C SER A 180 -4.09 -7.44 -21.79
N LEU A 181 -4.69 -7.10 -20.65
CA LEU A 181 -4.21 -7.53 -19.32
C LEU A 181 -4.14 -9.06 -19.19
N LYS A 182 -5.12 -9.80 -19.76
CA LYS A 182 -5.07 -11.27 -19.81
C LYS A 182 -3.81 -11.76 -20.53
N TRP A 183 -3.55 -11.21 -21.72
CA TRP A 183 -2.38 -11.56 -22.52
C TRP A 183 -1.07 -11.14 -21.86
N ASP A 184 -1.03 -9.95 -21.27
CA ASP A 184 0.19 -9.40 -20.69
C ASP A 184 0.60 -10.22 -19.45
N LEU A 185 -0.35 -10.64 -18.61
CA LEU A 185 -0.09 -11.52 -17.45
C LEU A 185 0.38 -12.92 -17.85
N GLU A 186 0.02 -13.43 -19.04
CA GLU A 186 0.55 -14.68 -19.59
C GLU A 186 2.05 -14.61 -19.94
N LEU A 187 2.63 -13.41 -20.06
CA LEU A 187 4.06 -13.22 -20.29
C LEU A 187 4.90 -13.49 -19.03
N ALA A 188 4.31 -13.40 -17.84
CA ALA A 188 5.02 -13.51 -16.58
C ALA A 188 4.31 -14.42 -15.56
N PRO A 189 3.93 -15.66 -15.93
CA PRO A 189 3.14 -16.53 -15.07
C PRO A 189 3.86 -16.82 -13.74
N SER A 190 3.12 -16.75 -12.63
CA SER A 190 3.64 -17.04 -11.29
C SER A 190 4.22 -18.46 -11.22
N GLY A 191 5.37 -18.60 -10.54
CA GLY A 191 6.06 -19.88 -10.35
C GLY A 191 6.62 -20.54 -11.62
N ARG A 192 6.60 -19.83 -12.75
CA ARG A 192 7.06 -20.34 -14.06
C ARG A 192 8.09 -19.40 -14.68
N THR A 193 8.83 -19.90 -15.67
CA THR A 193 9.77 -19.08 -16.43
C THR A 193 9.02 -17.99 -17.20
N PRO A 194 9.41 -16.71 -17.08
CA PRO A 194 8.80 -15.63 -17.84
C PRO A 194 9.14 -15.71 -19.34
N ALA A 195 8.41 -14.97 -20.15
CA ALA A 195 8.68 -14.82 -21.58
C ALA A 195 10.08 -14.27 -21.83
N GLU A 196 10.68 -14.65 -22.97
CA GLU A 196 11.99 -14.14 -23.39
C GLU A 196 11.99 -12.61 -23.38
N GLY A 197 13.02 -12.01 -22.77
CA GLY A 197 13.14 -10.57 -22.60
C GLY A 197 12.85 -10.06 -21.19
N LEU A 198 12.00 -10.76 -20.43
CA LEU A 198 11.74 -10.41 -19.02
C LEU A 198 12.68 -11.15 -18.08
N ASP A 199 13.42 -10.41 -17.26
CA ASP A 199 14.09 -10.99 -16.11
C ASP A 199 13.07 -11.31 -14.97
N PRO A 200 13.46 -12.09 -13.94
CA PRO A 200 12.54 -12.45 -12.86
C PRO A 200 11.95 -11.25 -12.09
N LYS A 201 12.71 -10.15 -11.96
CA LYS A 201 12.27 -8.92 -11.28
C LYS A 201 11.27 -8.16 -12.14
N GLN A 202 11.53 -8.02 -13.44
CA GLN A 202 10.60 -7.42 -14.40
C GLN A 202 9.31 -8.24 -14.52
N ALA A 203 9.40 -9.58 -14.52
CA ALA A 203 8.24 -10.46 -14.51
C ALA A 203 7.38 -10.26 -13.25
N LEU A 204 8.01 -10.12 -12.07
CA LEU A 204 7.32 -9.82 -10.82
C LEU A 204 6.67 -8.43 -10.85
N GLN A 205 7.38 -7.41 -11.36
CA GLN A 205 6.81 -6.08 -11.56
C GLN A 205 5.62 -6.09 -12.51
N LEU A 206 5.68 -6.86 -13.60
CA LEU A 206 4.58 -6.98 -14.56
C LEU A 206 3.33 -7.52 -13.88
N ARG A 207 3.46 -8.58 -13.06
CA ARG A 207 2.32 -9.12 -12.30
C ARG A 207 1.74 -8.13 -11.30
N SER A 208 2.60 -7.43 -10.56
CA SER A 208 2.21 -6.35 -9.64
C SER A 208 1.42 -5.26 -10.37
N SER A 209 1.98 -4.76 -11.47
CA SER A 209 1.36 -3.69 -12.26
C SER A 209 0.05 -4.15 -12.91
N GLY A 210 -0.01 -5.38 -13.40
CA GLY A 210 -1.21 -5.99 -13.97
C GLY A 210 -2.33 -6.19 -12.94
N SER A 211 -2.01 -6.61 -11.72
CA SER A 211 -2.99 -6.76 -10.66
C SER A 211 -3.54 -5.40 -10.20
N THR A 212 -2.68 -4.37 -10.08
CA THR A 212 -3.11 -2.98 -9.82
C THR A 212 -4.08 -2.50 -10.90
N MET A 213 -3.76 -2.69 -12.19
CA MET A 213 -4.66 -2.25 -13.27
C MET A 213 -5.94 -3.08 -13.37
N LEU A 214 -5.93 -4.36 -12.97
CA LEU A 214 -7.15 -5.16 -12.84
C LEU A 214 -8.05 -4.66 -11.70
N LEU A 215 -7.46 -4.26 -10.58
CA LEU A 215 -8.14 -3.65 -9.44
C LEU A 215 -8.82 -2.33 -9.84
N GLU A 216 -8.07 -1.46 -10.50
CA GLU A 216 -8.59 -0.21 -11.07
C GLU A 216 -9.71 -0.50 -12.06
N LEU A 217 -9.51 -1.46 -12.97
CA LEU A 217 -10.55 -1.80 -13.93
C LEU A 217 -11.80 -2.32 -13.23
N MET A 218 -11.73 -3.31 -12.33
CA MET A 218 -12.93 -3.93 -11.75
C MET A 218 -13.72 -3.00 -10.82
N THR A 219 -13.06 -2.01 -10.22
CA THR A 219 -13.68 -1.02 -9.32
C THR A 219 -14.15 0.26 -10.02
N ALA A 220 -13.84 0.43 -11.31
CA ALA A 220 -14.26 1.58 -12.09
C ALA A 220 -15.78 1.63 -12.29
N LYS A 221 -16.38 2.79 -11.98
CA LYS A 221 -17.79 3.12 -12.30
C LYS A 221 -18.05 3.10 -13.80
N GLY A 222 -19.24 2.68 -14.18
CA GLY A 222 -19.68 2.63 -15.58
C GLY A 222 -19.21 1.40 -16.35
N ASN A 223 -18.52 0.46 -15.70
CA ASN A 223 -18.26 -0.85 -16.30
C ASN A 223 -19.55 -1.62 -16.59
N SER A 224 -19.51 -2.44 -17.64
CA SER A 224 -20.49 -3.51 -17.74
C SER A 224 -20.27 -4.52 -16.61
N GLY A 225 -21.36 -5.11 -16.11
CA GLY A 225 -21.26 -6.14 -15.08
C GLY A 225 -20.41 -7.36 -15.51
N GLU A 226 -20.23 -7.57 -16.82
CA GLU A 226 -19.40 -8.64 -17.38
C GLU A 226 -17.90 -8.32 -17.29
N VAL A 227 -17.47 -7.10 -17.68
CA VAL A 227 -16.06 -6.67 -17.55
C VAL A 227 -15.61 -6.73 -16.10
N THR A 228 -16.41 -6.23 -15.16
CA THR A 228 -16.09 -6.29 -13.73
C THR A 228 -15.98 -7.73 -13.22
N LYS A 229 -16.88 -8.63 -13.62
CA LYS A 229 -16.82 -10.04 -13.21
C LYS A 229 -15.59 -10.76 -13.74
N GLU A 230 -15.25 -10.54 -15.01
CA GLU A 230 -14.08 -11.17 -15.61
C GLU A 230 -12.76 -10.62 -15.07
N ALA A 231 -12.67 -9.30 -14.85
CA ALA A 231 -11.50 -8.68 -14.23
C ALA A 231 -11.31 -9.21 -12.79
N PHE A 232 -12.38 -9.32 -12.01
CA PHE A 232 -12.34 -9.92 -10.68
C PHE A 232 -11.90 -11.39 -10.72
N ALA A 233 -12.44 -12.18 -11.65
CA ALA A 233 -12.06 -13.60 -11.78
C ALA A 233 -10.57 -13.76 -12.11
N LEU A 234 -10.03 -12.91 -12.99
CA LEU A 234 -8.60 -12.90 -13.31
C LEU A 234 -7.75 -12.45 -12.13
N TYR A 235 -8.16 -11.39 -11.41
CA TYR A 235 -7.46 -10.92 -10.22
C TYR A 235 -7.40 -12.01 -9.14
N LYS A 236 -8.53 -12.67 -8.89
CA LYS A 236 -8.65 -13.78 -7.94
C LYS A 236 -7.74 -14.94 -8.34
N ASP A 237 -7.72 -15.32 -9.61
CA ASP A 237 -6.83 -16.37 -10.11
C ASP A 237 -5.34 -16.01 -9.94
N GLN A 238 -4.96 -14.77 -10.25
CA GLN A 238 -3.59 -14.29 -9.99
C GLN A 238 -3.24 -14.35 -8.50
N LEU A 239 -4.14 -13.89 -7.62
CA LEU A 239 -3.95 -13.90 -6.17
C LEU A 239 -3.72 -15.33 -5.64
N GLN A 240 -4.61 -16.27 -6.00
CA GLN A 240 -4.56 -17.65 -5.51
C GLN A 240 -3.34 -18.44 -6.01
N ASN A 241 -2.76 -18.03 -7.13
CA ASN A 241 -1.61 -18.68 -7.74
C ASN A 241 -0.30 -17.90 -7.56
N GLU A 242 -0.30 -16.74 -6.88
CA GLU A 242 0.91 -15.94 -6.69
C GLU A 242 1.89 -16.66 -5.75
N SER A 243 3.14 -16.76 -6.20
CA SER A 243 4.21 -17.50 -5.52
C SER A 243 5.11 -16.57 -4.70
N ASN A 244 5.13 -15.29 -5.04
CA ASN A 244 5.80 -14.27 -4.26
C ASN A 244 4.91 -13.87 -3.05
N PRO A 245 5.35 -14.14 -1.80
CA PRO A 245 4.52 -13.90 -0.63
C PRO A 245 4.19 -12.42 -0.44
N THR A 246 5.13 -11.51 -0.71
CA THR A 246 4.91 -10.06 -0.60
C THR A 246 3.81 -9.60 -1.54
N LEU A 247 3.89 -9.95 -2.83
CA LEU A 247 2.89 -9.57 -3.81
C LEU A 247 1.52 -10.19 -3.49
N ARG A 248 1.49 -11.46 -3.07
CA ARG A 248 0.24 -12.14 -2.69
C ARG A 248 -0.44 -11.46 -1.51
N ASP A 249 0.32 -11.18 -0.43
CA ASP A 249 -0.18 -10.50 0.76
C ASP A 249 -0.77 -9.12 0.41
N GLN A 250 -0.05 -8.33 -0.41
CA GLN A 250 -0.52 -7.01 -0.83
C GLN A 250 -1.74 -7.08 -1.75
N MET A 251 -1.77 -8.04 -2.69
CA MET A 251 -2.95 -8.25 -3.53
C MET A 251 -4.19 -8.59 -2.70
N ALA A 252 -4.06 -9.40 -1.64
CA ALA A 252 -5.16 -9.67 -0.71
C ALA A 252 -5.59 -8.42 0.05
N LEU A 253 -4.62 -7.64 0.55
CA LEU A 253 -4.85 -6.39 1.27
C LEU A 253 -5.60 -5.37 0.40
N HIS A 254 -5.15 -5.14 -0.83
CA HIS A 254 -5.80 -4.25 -1.79
C HIS A 254 -7.21 -4.73 -2.11
N LEU A 255 -7.40 -6.02 -2.38
CA LEU A 255 -8.73 -6.58 -2.66
C LEU A 255 -9.72 -6.33 -1.51
N GLY A 256 -9.28 -6.56 -0.26
CA GLY A 256 -10.07 -6.31 0.93
C GLY A 256 -10.41 -4.82 1.11
N ARG A 257 -9.43 -3.94 0.89
CA ARG A 257 -9.57 -2.47 0.98
C ARG A 257 -10.62 -1.93 0.01
N PHE A 258 -10.64 -2.44 -1.22
CA PHE A 258 -11.51 -1.96 -2.29
C PHE A 258 -12.79 -2.79 -2.48
N ALA A 259 -13.02 -3.82 -1.65
CA ALA A 259 -14.18 -4.71 -1.76
C ALA A 259 -15.52 -3.95 -1.79
N ASP A 260 -15.65 -2.88 -1.01
CA ASP A 260 -16.89 -2.07 -0.93
C ASP A 260 -17.16 -1.24 -2.21
N LYS A 261 -16.21 -1.19 -3.16
CA LYS A 261 -16.41 -0.60 -4.49
C LYS A 261 -16.97 -1.59 -5.51
N LEU A 262 -17.02 -2.88 -5.18
CA LEU A 262 -17.51 -3.93 -6.06
C LEU A 262 -19.03 -4.11 -5.93
N PRO A 263 -19.70 -4.70 -6.95
CA PRO A 263 -21.08 -5.14 -6.83
C PRO A 263 -21.28 -6.11 -5.66
N PRO A 264 -22.44 -6.13 -4.97
CA PRO A 264 -22.63 -6.88 -3.72
C PRO A 264 -22.21 -8.36 -3.76
N ALA A 265 -22.49 -9.06 -4.87
CA ALA A 265 -22.09 -10.46 -5.04
C ALA A 265 -20.56 -10.64 -5.03
N LEU A 266 -19.82 -9.74 -5.68
CA LEU A 266 -18.35 -9.77 -5.72
C LEU A 266 -17.74 -9.17 -4.46
N GLN A 267 -18.41 -8.22 -3.80
CA GLN A 267 -17.96 -7.66 -2.52
C GLN A 267 -17.82 -8.75 -1.45
N THR A 268 -18.82 -9.64 -1.31
CA THR A 268 -18.74 -10.77 -0.37
C THR A 268 -17.59 -11.70 -0.75
N GLU A 269 -17.47 -12.05 -2.03
CA GLU A 269 -16.40 -12.93 -2.50
C GLU A 269 -15.01 -12.30 -2.30
N ALA A 270 -14.84 -11.00 -2.58
CA ALA A 270 -13.61 -10.26 -2.36
C ALA A 270 -13.16 -10.34 -0.90
N LYS A 271 -14.08 -10.11 0.05
CA LYS A 271 -13.81 -10.21 1.48
C LYS A 271 -13.43 -11.62 1.91
N THR A 272 -14.08 -12.64 1.34
CA THR A 272 -13.74 -14.04 1.60
C THR A 272 -12.35 -14.39 1.07
N VAL A 273 -12.05 -14.01 -0.17
CA VAL A 273 -10.74 -14.27 -0.80
C VAL A 273 -9.63 -13.53 -0.06
N SER A 274 -9.79 -12.23 0.21
CA SER A 274 -8.78 -11.45 0.94
C SER A 274 -8.52 -12.00 2.34
N ALA A 275 -9.57 -12.46 3.03
CA ALA A 275 -9.43 -13.05 4.36
C ALA A 275 -8.72 -14.40 4.33
N ALA A 276 -8.78 -15.16 3.24
CA ALA A 276 -8.17 -16.48 3.14
C ALA A 276 -6.65 -16.45 2.90
N GLU A 277 -6.10 -15.33 2.40
CA GLU A 277 -4.69 -15.22 2.02
C GLU A 277 -3.77 -14.77 3.17
N GLY A 278 -4.31 -14.06 4.16
CA GLY A 278 -3.61 -13.83 5.43
C GLY A 278 -3.76 -15.03 6.36
N PRO A 279 -2.80 -15.28 7.28
CA PRO A 279 -2.96 -16.35 8.26
C PRO A 279 -4.15 -16.02 9.18
N THR A 280 -5.24 -16.75 9.01
CA THR A 280 -6.45 -16.63 9.84
C THR A 280 -6.34 -17.45 11.11
N THR A 281 -5.53 -18.50 11.10
CA THR A 281 -5.28 -19.37 12.23
C THR A 281 -3.77 -19.46 12.44
N PRO A 282 -3.31 -19.77 13.66
CA PRO A 282 -1.95 -20.26 13.85
C PRO A 282 -1.66 -21.47 12.93
N PRO A 283 -0.38 -21.82 12.71
CA PRO A 283 0.06 -22.91 11.80
C PRO A 283 -0.31 -24.33 12.27
N TYR A 284 -1.57 -24.58 12.62
CA TYR A 284 -2.06 -25.84 13.16
C TYR A 284 -1.75 -27.04 12.28
N ASP A 285 -1.89 -26.89 10.96
CA ASP A 285 -1.59 -27.96 10.01
C ASP A 285 -0.12 -28.39 10.04
N ALA A 286 0.79 -27.43 10.28
CA ALA A 286 2.21 -27.71 10.43
C ALA A 286 2.55 -28.26 11.82
N TRP A 287 1.89 -27.75 12.86
CA TRP A 287 2.18 -28.05 14.26
C TRP A 287 1.64 -29.39 14.75
N PHE A 288 0.48 -29.81 14.25
CA PHE A 288 -0.24 -30.99 14.72
C PHE A 288 -0.31 -32.11 13.67
N GLN A 289 0.59 -32.06 12.69
CA GLN A 289 0.77 -33.13 11.72
C GLN A 289 1.17 -34.44 12.41
N ASP A 290 0.82 -35.57 11.79
CA ASP A 290 1.17 -36.93 12.26
C ASP A 290 0.73 -37.27 13.70
N GLY A 291 -0.24 -36.52 14.24
CA GLY A 291 -0.73 -36.70 15.60
C GLY A 291 0.21 -36.17 16.68
N ASP A 292 1.21 -35.36 16.32
CA ASP A 292 1.95 -34.59 17.32
C ASP A 292 0.99 -33.62 18.01
N ASN A 293 1.12 -33.53 19.32
CA ASN A 293 0.32 -32.66 20.16
C ASN A 293 1.20 -31.74 21.02
N THR A 294 2.52 -31.77 20.82
CA THR A 294 3.47 -31.01 21.62
C THR A 294 4.01 -29.82 20.84
N LEU A 295 3.83 -28.62 21.39
CA LEU A 295 4.43 -27.39 20.87
C LEU A 295 5.64 -27.02 21.71
N THR A 296 6.79 -26.92 21.07
CA THR A 296 8.03 -26.42 21.67
C THR A 296 8.08 -24.91 21.52
N VAL A 297 8.25 -24.24 22.65
CA VAL A 297 8.31 -22.77 22.74
C VAL A 297 9.68 -22.37 23.26
N ASN A 298 10.45 -21.63 22.47
CA ASN A 298 11.64 -20.94 22.96
C ASN A 298 11.23 -19.56 23.45
N TRP A 299 11.42 -19.28 24.74
CA TRP A 299 11.04 -18.02 25.36
C TRP A 299 12.29 -17.33 25.93
N SER A 300 12.70 -16.25 25.28
CA SER A 300 13.74 -15.35 25.78
C SER A 300 13.12 -14.22 26.59
N ALA A 301 13.59 -13.97 27.81
CA ALA A 301 13.02 -12.93 28.68
C ALA A 301 14.11 -11.98 29.18
N GLY A 302 13.78 -10.69 29.24
CA GLY A 302 14.60 -9.66 29.86
C GLY A 302 14.86 -9.96 31.35
N PRO A 303 15.95 -9.44 31.94
CA PRO A 303 16.28 -9.65 33.35
C PRO A 303 15.16 -9.20 34.30
N GLU A 304 14.37 -8.22 33.92
CA GLU A 304 13.23 -7.66 34.65
C GLU A 304 12.02 -8.60 34.71
N SER A 305 11.76 -9.38 33.65
CA SER A 305 10.57 -10.22 33.51
C SER A 305 10.85 -11.69 33.82
N LEU A 306 12.08 -12.18 33.55
CA LEU A 306 12.43 -13.61 33.58
C LEU A 306 12.01 -14.33 34.88
N LYS A 307 12.20 -13.71 36.04
CA LYS A 307 11.84 -14.33 37.33
C LYS A 307 10.32 -14.40 37.50
N ASP A 308 9.63 -13.31 37.18
CA ASP A 308 8.19 -13.18 37.38
C ASP A 308 7.41 -14.00 36.36
N ASP A 309 7.87 -14.07 35.11
CA ASP A 309 7.31 -14.94 34.07
C ASP A 309 7.42 -16.42 34.46
N LYS A 310 8.57 -16.84 35.02
CA LYS A 310 8.77 -18.18 35.59
C LYS A 310 7.82 -18.47 36.75
N LYS A 311 7.54 -17.48 37.61
CA LYS A 311 6.58 -17.61 38.70
C LYS A 311 5.16 -17.78 38.15
N ARG A 312 4.78 -16.95 37.16
CA ARG A 312 3.46 -16.94 36.53
C ARG A 312 3.17 -18.21 35.75
N LEU A 313 4.12 -18.78 35.01
CA LEU A 313 3.95 -20.10 34.38
C LEU A 313 3.58 -21.17 35.41
N ARG A 314 4.28 -21.21 36.55
CA ARG A 314 3.96 -22.16 37.64
C ARG A 314 2.57 -21.92 38.22
N THR A 315 2.20 -20.66 38.46
CA THR A 315 0.85 -20.29 38.92
C THR A 315 -0.22 -20.69 37.91
N ALA A 316 0.06 -20.59 36.61
CA ALA A 316 -0.81 -21.03 35.52
C ALA A 316 -0.85 -22.57 35.36
N GLY A 317 -0.17 -23.33 36.22
CA GLY A 317 -0.22 -24.78 36.26
C GLY A 317 0.86 -25.49 35.45
N PHE A 318 1.85 -24.78 34.91
CA PHE A 318 3.00 -25.42 34.27
C PHE A 318 3.90 -26.10 35.30
N ARG A 319 4.36 -27.31 34.96
CA ARG A 319 5.31 -28.10 35.75
C ARG A 319 6.72 -27.86 35.25
N SER A 320 7.63 -27.55 36.18
CA SER A 320 9.06 -27.42 35.88
C SER A 320 9.69 -28.83 35.81
N SER A 321 10.37 -29.17 34.72
CA SER A 321 11.27 -30.34 34.71
C SER A 321 12.68 -29.97 35.21
N ASP A 322 13.07 -28.71 34.98
CA ASP A 322 14.30 -28.09 35.47
C ASP A 322 14.05 -26.58 35.71
N ASN A 323 15.11 -25.77 35.83
CA ASN A 323 15.00 -24.32 36.09
C ASN A 323 14.59 -23.48 34.86
N GLU A 324 14.56 -24.07 33.67
CA GLU A 324 14.33 -23.40 32.38
C GLU A 324 13.16 -24.00 31.61
N THR A 325 12.85 -25.28 31.78
CA THR A 325 11.83 -26.00 31.01
C THR A 325 10.54 -26.18 31.81
N PHE A 326 9.43 -25.77 31.22
CA PHE A 326 8.08 -25.78 31.78
C PHE A 326 7.11 -26.50 30.85
N THR A 327 6.36 -27.47 31.37
CA THR A 327 5.38 -28.22 30.58
C THR A 327 3.97 -28.08 31.12
N LYS A 328 2.99 -27.94 30.24
CA LYS A 328 1.57 -28.01 30.58
C LYS A 328 0.78 -28.62 29.43
N THR A 329 -0.06 -29.58 29.78
CA THR A 329 -1.02 -30.19 28.87
C THR A 329 -2.40 -29.58 29.07
N TYR A 330 -2.99 -29.12 27.97
CA TYR A 330 -4.35 -28.63 27.88
C TYR A 330 -5.23 -29.70 27.24
N PHE A 331 -6.45 -29.82 27.74
CA PHE A 331 -7.50 -30.62 27.14
C PHE A 331 -8.65 -29.67 26.78
N SER A 332 -8.84 -29.41 25.49
CA SER A 332 -9.84 -28.47 25.00
C SER A 332 -10.46 -29.01 23.72
N ASN A 333 -11.79 -28.90 23.59
CA ASN A 333 -12.54 -29.40 22.44
C ASN A 333 -12.28 -30.89 22.09
N GLY A 334 -11.91 -31.71 23.08
CA GLY A 334 -11.57 -33.11 22.88
C GLY A 334 -10.15 -33.37 22.38
N GLU A 335 -9.38 -32.31 22.11
CA GLU A 335 -7.99 -32.37 21.69
C GLU A 335 -7.05 -32.18 22.88
N GLU A 336 -5.93 -32.89 22.86
CA GLU A 336 -4.82 -32.69 23.78
C GLU A 336 -3.79 -31.75 23.13
N THR A 337 -3.22 -30.82 23.89
CA THR A 337 -2.10 -29.99 23.44
C THR A 337 -1.14 -29.74 24.58
N THR A 338 0.12 -30.15 24.42
CA THR A 338 1.17 -29.95 25.41
C THR A 338 2.08 -28.81 24.97
N PHE A 339 2.22 -27.78 25.80
CA PHE A 339 3.24 -26.76 25.59
C PHE A 339 4.50 -27.14 26.37
N SER A 340 5.63 -27.19 25.70
CA SER A 340 6.98 -27.36 26.26
C SER A 340 7.75 -26.05 26.12
N VAL A 341 7.73 -25.23 27.17
CA VAL A 341 8.30 -23.89 27.19
C VAL A 341 9.71 -23.93 27.78
N LYS A 342 10.72 -23.64 26.95
CA LYS A 342 12.10 -23.43 27.38
C LYS A 342 12.36 -21.94 27.55
N MET A 343 12.50 -21.51 28.79
CA MET A 343 12.60 -20.11 29.18
C MET A 343 14.01 -19.73 29.63
N ARG A 344 14.64 -18.83 28.88
CA ARG A 344 16.05 -18.42 29.02
C ARG A 344 16.21 -16.91 29.16
N PRO A 345 17.32 -16.43 29.76
CA PRO A 345 17.66 -15.02 29.70
C PRO A 345 17.87 -14.55 28.25
N PHE A 346 17.44 -13.34 27.95
CA PHE A 346 17.74 -12.65 26.70
C PHE A 346 19.22 -12.28 26.59
N ARG A 347 19.82 -12.49 25.40
CA ARG A 347 21.24 -12.22 25.11
C ARG A 347 21.43 -11.58 23.74
N ASN A 348 20.53 -10.69 23.32
CA ASN A 348 20.49 -10.11 21.96
C ASN A 348 20.25 -11.17 20.87
N ASP A 349 19.40 -12.14 21.20
CA ASP A 349 19.17 -13.35 20.42
C ASP A 349 17.68 -13.73 20.42
N MET A 350 16.75 -12.77 20.35
CA MET A 350 15.30 -13.05 20.42
C MET A 350 14.81 -13.99 19.32
N PHE A 351 15.48 -14.06 18.18
CA PHE A 351 15.01 -14.74 16.97
C PHE A 351 15.91 -15.90 16.53
N ASP A 352 16.86 -16.32 17.37
CA ASP A 352 17.88 -17.32 17.02
C ASP A 352 17.31 -18.70 16.68
N GLN A 353 16.12 -19.05 17.19
CA GLN A 353 15.44 -20.32 16.93
C GLN A 353 14.25 -20.21 15.97
N VAL A 354 13.99 -19.07 15.33
CA VAL A 354 12.90 -18.96 14.34
C VAL A 354 13.14 -19.91 13.15
N GLY A 355 14.39 -20.16 12.80
CA GLY A 355 14.76 -21.13 11.76
C GLY A 355 14.88 -22.59 12.24
N ASP A 356 14.66 -22.89 13.52
CA ASP A 356 14.78 -24.25 14.05
C ASP A 356 13.49 -25.05 13.79
N ASP A 357 13.61 -26.20 13.12
CA ASP A 357 12.45 -27.07 12.82
C ASP A 357 11.78 -27.62 14.07
N LYS A 358 12.48 -27.67 15.20
CA LYS A 358 11.97 -28.21 16.47
C LYS A 358 11.33 -27.17 17.38
N THR A 359 11.25 -25.92 16.93
CA THR A 359 10.71 -24.82 17.72
C THR A 359 9.51 -24.24 16.98
N GLU A 360 8.29 -24.51 17.42
CA GLU A 360 7.07 -24.01 16.78
C GLU A 360 6.83 -22.52 17.09
N MET A 361 7.24 -22.09 18.29
CA MET A 361 7.03 -20.73 18.76
C MET A 361 8.29 -20.08 19.33
N GLN A 362 8.49 -18.82 18.99
CA GLN A 362 9.52 -17.95 19.57
C GLN A 362 8.85 -16.81 20.33
N ILE A 363 9.15 -16.68 21.62
CA ILE A 363 8.58 -15.65 22.48
C ILE A 363 9.68 -14.75 23.03
N TYR A 364 9.41 -13.45 23.05
CA TYR A 364 10.18 -12.47 23.81
C TYR A 364 9.28 -11.67 24.75
N THR A 365 9.74 -11.51 25.99
CA THR A 365 9.17 -10.55 26.96
C THR A 365 10.29 -9.67 27.53
N GLY A 366 10.17 -8.35 27.39
CA GLY A 366 11.09 -7.42 28.04
C GLY A 366 11.20 -6.06 27.35
N HIS A 367 12.18 -5.27 27.80
CA HIS A 367 12.44 -3.97 27.21
C HIS A 367 12.83 -4.08 25.73
N SER A 368 12.15 -3.34 24.86
CA SER A 368 12.59 -3.19 23.47
C SER A 368 13.89 -2.40 23.34
N ASN A 369 14.28 -1.68 24.41
CA ASN A 369 15.32 -0.67 24.38
C ASN A 369 15.14 0.27 23.17
N TRP A 370 13.90 0.74 22.99
CA TRP A 370 13.51 1.59 21.87
C TRP A 370 13.76 0.95 20.50
N GLY A 371 13.49 -0.36 20.38
CA GLY A 371 13.67 -1.14 19.16
C GLY A 371 15.06 -1.75 18.99
N ARG A 372 16.10 -1.20 19.64
CA ARG A 372 17.48 -1.68 19.51
C ARG A 372 17.63 -3.19 19.75
N ASN A 373 16.98 -3.72 20.78
CA ASN A 373 17.11 -5.13 21.12
C ASN A 373 16.57 -6.05 20.01
N MET A 374 15.56 -5.58 19.26
CA MET A 374 15.00 -6.30 18.12
C MET A 374 15.97 -6.27 16.93
N ARG A 375 16.56 -5.11 16.63
CA ARG A 375 17.57 -4.95 15.58
C ARG A 375 18.80 -5.81 15.82
N ASP A 376 19.40 -5.69 17.01
CA ASP A 376 20.58 -6.47 17.41
C ASP A 376 20.30 -7.99 17.29
N SER A 377 19.06 -8.40 17.60
CA SER A 377 18.64 -9.80 17.46
C SER A 377 18.44 -10.25 16.01
N LEU A 378 17.95 -9.39 15.12
CA LEU A 378 17.73 -9.70 13.70
C LEU A 378 19.06 -9.76 12.92
N ASP A 379 20.02 -8.89 13.26
CA ASP A 379 21.35 -8.87 12.66
C ASP A 379 22.11 -10.18 12.94
N GLY A 380 21.92 -10.76 14.12
CA GLY A 380 22.54 -12.02 14.54
C GLY A 380 21.97 -13.28 13.89
N VAL A 381 20.83 -13.21 13.18
CA VAL A 381 20.18 -14.40 12.60
C VAL A 381 20.79 -14.77 11.25
N ASN A 382 21.21 -16.02 11.13
CA ASN A 382 21.61 -16.63 9.87
C ASN A 382 20.36 -17.09 9.09
N THR A 383 20.14 -16.54 7.90
CA THR A 383 18.85 -16.48 7.15
C THR A 383 18.42 -17.80 6.48
N GLY A 384 18.66 -18.95 7.10
CA GLY A 384 18.42 -20.25 6.46
C GLY A 384 16.96 -20.60 6.17
N LYS A 385 15.99 -20.03 6.91
CA LYS A 385 14.55 -20.30 6.74
C LYS A 385 13.72 -19.06 7.04
N GLY A 386 12.77 -18.73 6.14
CA GLY A 386 11.91 -17.55 6.23
C GLY A 386 10.81 -17.60 7.29
N GLY A 387 10.91 -18.48 8.30
CA GLY A 387 9.96 -18.59 9.41
C GLY A 387 8.68 -19.39 9.11
N GLU A 388 8.70 -20.27 8.10
CA GLU A 388 7.53 -21.06 7.71
C GLU A 388 7.02 -21.97 8.85
N GLY A 389 5.71 -21.91 9.11
CA GLY A 389 5.07 -22.69 10.18
C GLY A 389 5.45 -22.23 11.58
N LYS A 390 5.91 -20.98 11.75
CA LYS A 390 6.34 -20.43 13.04
C LYS A 390 5.42 -19.31 13.49
N LEU A 391 5.22 -19.23 14.81
CA LEU A 391 4.64 -18.05 15.47
C LEU A 391 5.70 -17.36 16.32
N VAL A 392 5.96 -16.09 16.01
CA VAL A 392 6.80 -15.21 16.82
C VAL A 392 5.90 -14.25 17.60
N PHE A 393 6.06 -14.23 18.92
CA PHE A 393 5.33 -13.34 19.82
C PHE A 393 6.31 -12.43 20.56
N THR A 394 6.14 -11.13 20.46
CA THR A 394 6.99 -10.15 21.15
C THR A 394 6.14 -9.25 22.04
N ASP A 395 6.49 -9.21 23.32
CA ASP A 395 5.96 -8.28 24.30
C ASP A 395 7.00 -7.17 24.53
N LEU A 396 6.72 -5.99 23.99
CA LEU A 396 7.65 -4.88 23.85
C LEU A 396 7.05 -3.56 24.30
N CYS A 397 7.91 -2.59 24.63
CA CYS A 397 7.48 -1.22 24.88
C CYS A 397 6.93 -0.55 23.60
N VAL A 398 7.50 -0.82 22.43
CA VAL A 398 6.95 -0.42 21.12
C VAL A 398 7.28 -1.47 20.09
N GLY A 399 6.36 -2.40 19.84
CA GLY A 399 6.54 -3.46 18.85
C GLY A 399 6.24 -3.04 17.42
N LYS A 400 5.20 -2.20 17.22
CA LYS A 400 4.72 -1.79 15.89
C LYS A 400 5.80 -1.16 15.01
N GLY A 401 6.73 -0.42 15.60
CA GLY A 401 7.82 0.25 14.89
C GLY A 401 8.88 -0.67 14.28
N GLU A 402 8.88 -1.95 14.66
CA GLU A 402 9.88 -2.93 14.25
C GLU A 402 9.29 -4.04 13.36
N MET A 403 8.00 -3.96 13.03
CA MET A 403 7.30 -4.99 12.25
C MET A 403 7.91 -5.20 10.87
N GLN A 404 8.30 -4.12 10.20
CA GLN A 404 8.89 -4.21 8.86
C GLN A 404 10.19 -5.00 8.86
N GLN A 405 11.14 -4.65 9.74
CA GLN A 405 12.44 -5.35 9.84
C GLN A 405 12.26 -6.85 10.16
N PHE A 406 11.28 -7.19 10.99
CA PHE A 406 10.93 -8.59 11.23
C PHE A 406 10.43 -9.28 9.95
N ARG A 407 9.51 -8.64 9.21
CA ARG A 407 8.93 -9.23 8.00
C ARG A 407 9.95 -9.36 6.87
N ASP A 408 10.88 -8.44 6.74
CA ASP A 408 11.99 -8.54 5.78
C ASP A 408 12.85 -9.78 6.06
N LYS A 409 13.06 -10.13 7.34
CA LYS A 409 13.87 -11.28 7.75
C LYS A 409 13.09 -12.60 7.76
N PHE A 410 11.82 -12.58 8.16
CA PHE A 410 10.96 -13.75 8.35
C PHE A 410 9.58 -13.55 7.70
N PRO A 411 9.51 -13.47 6.36
CA PRO A 411 8.29 -13.12 5.66
C PRO A 411 7.16 -14.15 5.82
N LYS A 412 7.50 -15.41 6.16
CA LYS A 412 6.53 -16.50 6.34
C LYS A 412 6.17 -16.81 7.79
N ALA A 413 6.76 -16.12 8.76
CA ALA A 413 6.39 -16.29 10.15
C ALA A 413 5.12 -15.50 10.46
N ASP A 414 4.24 -16.10 11.26
CA ASP A 414 3.18 -15.37 11.93
C ASP A 414 3.80 -14.51 13.02
N PHE A 415 3.35 -13.26 13.12
CA PHE A 415 3.93 -12.28 14.04
C PHE A 415 2.86 -11.60 14.87
N VAL A 416 3.01 -11.70 16.19
CA VAL A 416 2.26 -10.95 17.18
C VAL A 416 3.22 -10.03 17.92
N THR A 417 2.88 -8.74 18.00
CA THR A 417 3.69 -7.74 18.69
C THR A 417 2.83 -6.70 19.37
N THR A 418 3.44 -5.79 20.13
CA THR A 418 2.71 -4.72 20.82
C THR A 418 2.48 -3.49 19.94
N PHE A 419 1.32 -2.87 20.08
CA PHE A 419 0.99 -1.59 19.47
C PHE A 419 1.70 -0.44 20.21
N ASN A 420 1.59 -0.40 21.53
CA ASN A 420 2.23 0.55 22.44
C ASN A 420 2.87 -0.19 23.63
N SER A 421 3.24 0.53 24.70
CA SER A 421 3.88 -0.07 25.87
C SER A 421 3.00 -1.12 26.52
N SER A 422 3.53 -2.33 26.67
CA SER A 422 2.96 -3.27 27.62
C SER A 422 3.25 -2.85 29.05
N TYR A 423 2.26 -2.99 29.92
CA TYR A 423 2.43 -2.67 31.33
C TYR A 423 3.00 -3.85 32.13
N PHE A 424 4.03 -3.56 32.92
CA PHE A 424 4.68 -4.49 33.83
C PHE A 424 4.86 -3.85 35.22
N ILE A 425 4.40 -4.53 36.28
CA ILE A 425 4.57 -4.05 37.67
C ILE A 425 5.32 -5.12 38.47
N PRO A 426 6.66 -4.99 38.60
CA PRO A 426 7.48 -5.98 39.28
C PRO A 426 7.04 -6.22 40.74
N GLY A 427 7.03 -7.48 41.19
CA GLY A 427 6.92 -7.84 42.62
C GLY A 427 5.60 -7.48 43.33
N SER A 428 4.61 -6.94 42.63
CA SER A 428 3.28 -6.65 43.17
C SER A 428 2.54 -7.97 43.47
N GLU A 429 2.23 -8.24 44.74
CA GLU A 429 1.34 -9.34 45.15
C GLU A 429 -0.13 -8.89 45.25
N PHE A 430 -0.38 -7.58 45.22
CA PHE A 430 -1.66 -6.97 45.61
C PHE A 430 -2.60 -6.61 44.46
N ARG A 431 -2.15 -6.71 43.20
CA ARG A 431 -2.97 -6.42 42.01
C ARG A 431 -2.78 -7.49 40.95
N GLU A 432 -3.42 -8.65 41.09
CA GLU A 432 -3.57 -9.46 39.88
C GLU A 432 -4.36 -8.66 38.83
N PRO A 433 -3.93 -8.66 37.55
CA PRO A 433 -2.72 -9.25 36.96
C PRO A 433 -1.56 -8.22 36.83
N ASN A 434 -0.28 -8.64 36.98
CA ASN A 434 0.90 -7.74 37.01
C ASN A 434 1.93 -7.94 35.86
N SER A 435 1.52 -8.47 34.72
CA SER A 435 2.25 -8.32 33.46
C SER A 435 1.27 -8.50 32.28
N GLU A 436 1.20 -7.52 31.39
CA GLU A 436 0.31 -7.56 30.22
C GLU A 436 0.73 -8.65 29.23
N GLY A 437 2.03 -8.74 28.95
CA GLY A 437 2.61 -9.72 28.02
C GLY A 437 2.27 -11.15 28.37
N ILE A 438 2.59 -11.59 29.60
CA ILE A 438 2.37 -12.99 29.98
C ILE A 438 0.89 -13.39 29.97
N ASN A 439 -0.02 -12.47 30.30
CA ASN A 439 -1.45 -12.77 30.20
C ASN A 439 -1.86 -12.98 28.74
N ALA A 440 -1.38 -12.12 27.83
CA ALA A 440 -1.65 -12.27 26.41
C ALA A 440 -1.06 -13.57 25.84
N ILE A 441 0.16 -13.92 26.25
CA ILE A 441 0.82 -15.18 25.86
C ILE A 441 0.05 -16.40 26.36
N LEU A 442 -0.32 -16.44 27.65
CA LEU A 442 -1.09 -17.55 28.22
C LEU A 442 -2.48 -17.68 27.58
N THR A 443 -3.14 -16.56 27.33
CA THR A 443 -4.44 -16.54 26.62
C THR A 443 -4.28 -17.04 25.19
N THR A 444 -3.15 -16.72 24.53
CA THR A 444 -2.80 -17.25 23.21
C THR A 444 -2.59 -18.77 23.26
N PHE A 445 -1.93 -19.30 24.30
CA PHE A 445 -1.80 -20.74 24.50
C PHE A 445 -3.17 -21.43 24.68
N ASP A 446 -4.06 -20.85 25.49
CA ASP A 446 -5.42 -21.36 25.68
C ASP A 446 -6.20 -21.41 24.34
N GLY A 447 -6.05 -20.36 23.53
CA GLY A 447 -6.69 -20.29 22.22
C GLY A 447 -6.13 -21.28 21.21
N ILE A 448 -4.80 -21.46 21.17
CA ILE A 448 -4.12 -22.48 20.36
C ILE A 448 -4.56 -23.89 20.76
N ALA A 449 -4.60 -24.18 22.07
CA ALA A 449 -5.08 -25.46 22.58
C ALA A 449 -6.54 -25.73 22.20
N ALA A 450 -7.37 -24.68 22.14
CA ALA A 450 -8.76 -24.76 21.69
C ALA A 450 -8.93 -24.72 20.16
N ARG A 451 -7.85 -24.66 19.37
CA ARG A 451 -7.84 -24.52 17.90
C ARG A 451 -8.63 -23.30 17.40
N LYS A 452 -8.56 -22.19 18.12
CA LYS A 452 -9.22 -20.93 17.74
C LYS A 452 -8.50 -20.24 16.59
N ASP A 453 -9.23 -19.46 15.81
CA ASP A 453 -8.63 -18.53 14.84
C ASP A 453 -7.97 -17.34 15.55
N TYR A 454 -7.11 -16.60 14.84
CA TYR A 454 -6.42 -15.43 15.38
C TYR A 454 -7.39 -14.33 15.79
N ALA A 455 -8.53 -14.17 15.10
CA ALA A 455 -9.54 -13.19 15.47
C ALA A 455 -10.14 -13.47 16.86
N SER A 456 -10.46 -14.73 17.15
CA SER A 456 -10.98 -15.17 18.44
C SER A 456 -9.92 -15.11 19.52
N ILE A 457 -8.67 -15.49 19.21
CA ILE A 457 -7.54 -15.35 20.14
C ILE A 457 -7.31 -13.89 20.51
N ALA A 458 -7.29 -13.00 19.51
CA ALA A 458 -7.13 -11.57 19.73
C ALA A 458 -8.24 -11.00 20.62
N GLU A 459 -9.49 -11.41 20.39
CA GLU A 459 -10.63 -11.00 21.23
C GLU A 459 -10.52 -11.51 22.66
N ASP A 460 -10.07 -12.74 22.86
CA ASP A 460 -9.82 -13.29 24.20
C ASP A 460 -8.70 -12.51 24.91
N VAL A 461 -7.62 -12.17 24.20
CA VAL A 461 -6.53 -11.35 24.73
C VAL A 461 -7.03 -9.95 25.12
N ARG A 462 -7.85 -9.31 24.28
CA ARG A 462 -8.48 -8.02 24.58
C ARG A 462 -9.35 -8.08 25.84
N ARG A 463 -10.23 -9.08 25.90
CA ARG A 463 -11.15 -9.27 27.03
C ARG A 463 -10.42 -9.62 28.32
N GLY A 464 -9.32 -10.37 28.23
CA GLY A 464 -8.47 -10.76 29.35
C GLY A 464 -7.48 -9.67 29.78
N ASN A 465 -7.34 -8.57 29.03
CA ASN A 465 -6.40 -7.51 29.35
C ASN A 465 -6.88 -6.67 30.54
N PRO A 466 -6.20 -6.72 31.70
CA PRO A 466 -6.61 -5.92 32.86
C PRO A 466 -6.28 -4.43 32.70
N TRP A 467 -5.42 -4.07 31.74
CA TRP A 467 -5.12 -2.71 31.34
C TRP A 467 -5.96 -2.24 30.16
N ARG A 468 -7.03 -2.98 29.81
CA ARG A 468 -7.94 -2.61 28.71
C ARG A 468 -8.35 -1.14 28.75
N ARG A 469 -8.72 -0.59 29.91
CA ARG A 469 -9.09 0.83 30.06
C ARG A 469 -7.97 1.82 29.76
N SER A 470 -6.72 1.43 29.95
CA SER A 470 -5.56 2.26 29.61
C SER A 470 -5.28 2.27 28.11
N HIS A 471 -5.75 1.24 27.39
CA HIS A 471 -5.53 1.05 25.96
C HIS A 471 -6.78 1.35 25.10
N GLU A 472 -7.99 1.28 25.67
CA GLU A 472 -9.28 1.56 25.02
C GLU A 472 -9.29 2.98 24.44
N ARG A 473 -9.08 3.09 23.12
CA ARG A 473 -9.17 4.35 22.37
C ARG A 473 -9.83 4.09 21.03
N GLU A 474 -10.91 4.83 20.74
CA GLU A 474 -11.69 4.80 19.49
C GLU A 474 -11.39 3.66 18.49
N GLY A 475 -11.73 2.42 18.85
CA GLY A 475 -11.63 1.25 17.97
C GLY A 475 -10.34 0.43 18.08
N VAL A 476 -9.40 0.80 18.96
CA VAL A 476 -8.24 0.00 19.35
C VAL A 476 -8.41 -0.43 20.80
N ASP A 477 -8.98 -1.61 21.01
CA ASP A 477 -9.20 -2.20 22.34
C ASP A 477 -8.05 -3.16 22.75
N ASN A 478 -6.97 -3.23 21.95
CA ASN A 478 -5.85 -4.16 22.16
C ASN A 478 -4.49 -3.47 22.08
N ASN A 479 -3.61 -3.80 23.03
CA ASN A 479 -2.20 -3.46 22.92
C ASN A 479 -1.42 -4.48 22.06
N PHE A 480 -2.04 -5.57 21.61
CA PHE A 480 -1.38 -6.55 20.73
C PHE A 480 -1.92 -6.47 19.30
N ILE A 481 -1.01 -6.50 18.35
CA ILE A 481 -1.25 -6.57 16.91
C ILE A 481 -1.11 -8.03 16.49
N PHE A 482 -2.22 -8.64 16.09
CA PHE A 482 -2.27 -9.98 15.54
C PHE A 482 -2.13 -9.97 14.02
N PRO A 483 -1.86 -11.12 13.38
CA PRO A 483 -1.81 -11.21 11.92
C PRO A 483 -3.09 -10.73 11.23
N THR A 484 -4.25 -10.87 11.89
CA THR A 484 -5.57 -10.43 11.41
C THR A 484 -5.84 -8.93 11.57
N ASP A 485 -5.00 -8.16 12.28
CA ASP A 485 -5.17 -6.71 12.46
C ASP A 485 -4.65 -5.90 11.26
N ALA A 486 -5.13 -6.23 10.06
CA ALA A 486 -4.66 -5.70 8.77
C ALA A 486 -4.66 -4.16 8.71
N ALA A 487 -5.66 -3.51 9.32
CA ALA A 487 -5.77 -2.06 9.32
C ALA A 487 -4.64 -1.34 10.07
N VAL A 488 -4.07 -1.98 11.09
CA VAL A 488 -2.89 -1.47 11.81
C VAL A 488 -1.63 -1.81 11.03
N ARG A 489 -1.52 -3.06 10.55
CA ARG A 489 -0.34 -3.55 9.82
C ARG A 489 -0.02 -2.66 8.61
N ARG A 490 -1.03 -2.29 7.83
CA ARG A 490 -0.85 -1.40 6.66
C ARG A 490 -0.31 0.00 6.99
N ARG A 491 -0.40 0.45 8.24
CA ARG A 491 0.12 1.77 8.65
C ARG A 491 1.59 1.75 9.04
N VAL A 492 2.16 0.55 9.22
CA VAL A 492 3.50 0.35 9.82
C VAL A 492 4.39 -0.56 9.00
N LEU A 493 3.85 -1.13 7.92
CA LEU A 493 4.57 -1.90 6.93
C LEU A 493 4.72 -1.05 5.67
N ASP A 494 5.82 -1.30 4.98
CA ASP A 494 6.30 -0.72 3.73
C ASP A 494 6.90 -1.90 2.95
N ALA A 495 6.02 -2.67 2.32
CA ALA A 495 6.34 -3.99 1.80
C ALA A 495 7.17 -3.96 0.52
N ASP A 496 7.13 -2.86 -0.23
CA ASP A 496 7.91 -2.63 -1.45
C ASP A 496 9.12 -1.71 -1.26
N HIS A 497 9.30 -1.20 -0.04
CA HIS A 497 10.44 -0.40 0.38
C HIS A 497 10.53 0.94 -0.35
N ASP A 498 9.41 1.58 -0.70
CA ASP A 498 9.39 2.92 -1.28
C ASP A 498 9.37 4.05 -0.21
N GLY A 499 9.24 3.68 1.06
CA GLY A 499 9.20 4.57 2.23
C GLY A 499 7.80 5.04 2.62
N GLN A 500 6.81 4.69 1.83
CA GLN A 500 5.40 4.90 2.07
C GLN A 500 4.83 3.69 2.82
N ALA A 501 3.84 3.93 3.68
CA ALA A 501 3.15 2.82 4.32
C ALA A 501 2.15 2.17 3.34
N ASP A 502 2.02 0.83 3.40
CA ASP A 502 1.10 0.01 2.59
C ASP A 502 -0.36 0.52 2.55
N LEU A 503 -0.76 1.34 3.53
CA LEU A 503 -2.05 2.01 3.56
C LEU A 503 -2.29 2.86 2.31
N PHE A 504 -1.25 3.50 1.80
CA PHE A 504 -1.35 4.42 0.66
C PHE A 504 -1.25 3.65 -0.65
N ASP A 505 -0.55 2.53 -0.66
CA ASP A 505 -0.21 1.78 -1.85
C ASP A 505 -1.41 1.03 -2.47
N ARG A 506 -1.27 0.81 -3.76
CA ARG A 506 -2.07 -0.02 -4.67
C ARG A 506 -1.16 -0.84 -5.58
N LEU A 507 0.08 -0.39 -5.76
CA LEU A 507 1.16 -1.06 -6.46
C LEU A 507 2.19 -1.57 -5.44
N VAL A 508 2.79 -2.71 -5.72
CA VAL A 508 4.03 -3.15 -5.04
C VAL A 508 5.17 -2.86 -6.01
N ASP A 509 5.98 -1.83 -5.74
CA ASP A 509 7.10 -1.43 -6.59
C ASP A 509 8.38 -2.22 -6.28
N PHE A 510 8.63 -3.26 -7.07
CA PHE A 510 9.88 -4.01 -6.97
C PHE A 510 11.06 -3.25 -7.57
N ASN A 511 10.86 -2.17 -8.32
CA ASN A 511 11.88 -1.45 -9.10
C ASN A 511 12.50 -0.23 -8.41
N THR A 512 12.44 -0.17 -7.08
CA THR A 512 13.12 0.87 -6.31
C THR A 512 14.64 0.89 -6.52
N PHE A 513 15.22 2.09 -6.43
CA PHE A 513 16.64 2.37 -6.52
C PHE A 513 17.16 2.76 -5.15
N LYS A 514 18.06 1.95 -4.60
CA LYS A 514 18.72 2.22 -3.33
C LYS A 514 19.92 3.14 -3.52
N PRO A 515 19.86 4.41 -3.06
CA PRO A 515 21.01 5.30 -3.13
C PRO A 515 22.12 4.81 -2.24
N GLU A 516 23.37 4.95 -2.69
CA GLU A 516 24.52 4.69 -1.82
C GLU A 516 24.51 5.67 -0.65
N GLU A 517 24.77 5.15 0.55
CA GLU A 517 24.88 5.98 1.74
C GLU A 517 26.14 6.84 1.68
N ASP A 518 26.00 8.13 1.98
CA ASP A 518 27.12 9.04 2.14
C ASP A 518 27.02 9.81 3.46
N ALA A 519 27.46 9.14 4.51
CA ALA A 519 27.53 9.68 5.86
C ALA A 519 28.34 10.99 5.95
N ALA A 520 29.37 11.19 5.12
CA ALA A 520 30.15 12.43 5.17
C ALA A 520 29.34 13.64 4.69
N ARG A 521 28.27 13.40 3.93
CA ARG A 521 27.39 14.40 3.33
C ARG A 521 25.93 14.26 3.77
N ASP A 522 25.66 13.66 4.94
CA ASP A 522 24.30 13.46 5.47
C ASP A 522 23.41 14.71 5.26
N PHE A 523 23.81 15.86 5.78
CA PHE A 523 22.98 17.07 5.74
C PHE A 523 23.21 17.94 4.48
N GLN A 524 23.76 17.37 3.42
CA GLN A 524 23.94 18.05 2.13
C GLN A 524 22.94 17.51 1.12
N ALA A 525 22.19 18.40 0.48
CA ALA A 525 21.29 18.00 -0.60
C ALA A 525 22.09 17.48 -1.81
N ILE A 526 21.76 16.27 -2.26
CA ILE A 526 22.33 15.61 -3.44
C ILE A 526 21.17 15.14 -4.29
N GLU A 527 21.09 15.60 -5.54
CA GLU A 527 20.07 15.13 -6.48
C GLU A 527 20.31 13.65 -6.82
N HIS A 528 19.26 12.84 -6.68
CA HIS A 528 19.24 11.41 -6.99
C HIS A 528 18.26 11.14 -8.13
N ARG A 529 17.63 9.96 -8.14
CA ARG A 529 16.46 9.69 -8.96
C ARG A 529 15.23 10.42 -8.41
N ALA A 530 14.18 10.46 -9.23
CA ALA A 530 12.88 10.99 -8.83
C ALA A 530 12.36 10.28 -7.57
N ALA A 531 11.61 11.01 -6.73
CA ALA A 531 11.12 10.55 -5.43
C ALA A 531 10.45 9.16 -5.48
N ASP A 532 9.65 8.90 -6.52
CA ASP A 532 8.90 7.65 -6.70
C ASP A 532 9.78 6.45 -7.11
N GLN A 533 11.08 6.66 -7.35
CA GLN A 533 12.00 5.60 -7.76
C GLN A 533 12.95 5.19 -6.64
N LEU A 534 12.88 5.80 -5.46
CA LEU A 534 13.87 5.63 -4.41
C LEU A 534 13.48 4.52 -3.45
N ASP A 535 14.46 3.76 -2.98
CA ASP A 535 14.30 2.92 -1.78
C ASP A 535 14.10 3.84 -0.57
N GLY A 536 12.96 3.67 0.09
CA GLY A 536 12.55 4.45 1.25
C GLY A 536 12.63 3.71 2.57
N THR A 537 13.27 2.54 2.63
CA THR A 537 13.44 1.76 3.87
C THR A 537 13.93 2.64 5.03
N LYS A 538 14.94 3.48 4.80
CA LYS A 538 15.48 4.40 5.81
C LYS A 538 14.50 5.52 6.18
N ALA A 539 13.74 6.04 5.22
CA ALA A 539 12.72 7.06 5.44
C ALA A 539 11.57 6.50 6.30
N HIS A 540 11.11 5.29 5.98
CA HIS A 540 10.13 4.55 6.75
C HIS A 540 10.62 4.32 8.19
N PHE A 541 11.84 3.82 8.38
CA PHE A 541 12.40 3.61 9.73
C PHE A 541 12.61 4.90 10.52
N ALA A 542 12.96 6.00 9.86
CA ALA A 542 13.03 7.30 10.49
C ALA A 542 11.65 7.73 11.01
N SER A 543 10.61 7.64 10.19
CA SER A 543 9.22 7.92 10.59
C SER A 543 8.75 7.05 11.76
N MET A 544 8.99 5.74 11.69
CA MET A 544 8.63 4.83 12.79
C MET A 544 9.41 5.12 14.08
N THR A 545 10.65 5.61 13.97
CA THR A 545 11.42 6.08 15.12
C THR A 545 10.83 7.35 15.72
N VAL A 546 10.42 8.31 14.90
CA VAL A 546 9.75 9.54 15.37
C VAL A 546 8.48 9.18 16.14
N THR A 547 7.61 8.34 15.57
CA THR A 547 6.39 7.84 16.22
C THR A 547 6.69 7.22 17.58
N ARG A 548 7.71 6.35 17.65
CA ARG A 548 8.13 5.70 18.89
C ARG A 548 8.63 6.71 19.93
N ILE A 549 9.48 7.65 19.55
CA ILE A 549 10.11 8.58 20.50
C ILE A 549 9.07 9.59 21.00
N ALA A 550 8.21 10.09 20.12
CA ALA A 550 7.12 10.99 20.47
C ALA A 550 6.14 10.36 21.47
N ASN A 551 5.86 9.06 21.37
CA ASN A 551 4.98 8.33 22.30
C ASN A 551 5.41 8.41 23.77
N TYR A 552 6.68 8.70 24.06
CA TYR A 552 7.22 8.83 25.43
C TYR A 552 7.77 10.23 25.71
N ASN A 553 7.25 11.19 24.96
CA ASN A 553 7.45 12.59 25.20
C ASN A 553 6.14 13.16 25.74
N GLU A 554 6.16 13.69 26.96
CA GLU A 554 4.98 14.29 27.62
C GLU A 554 4.22 15.27 26.72
N ARG A 555 4.94 15.98 25.86
CA ARG A 555 4.36 16.99 24.99
C ARG A 555 3.76 16.42 23.71
N PHE A 556 4.36 15.36 23.16
CA PHE A 556 4.06 14.87 21.81
C PHE A 556 3.29 13.55 21.78
N SER A 557 3.13 12.86 22.92
CA SER A 557 2.50 11.54 22.98
C SER A 557 1.13 11.50 22.31
N ASP A 558 0.30 12.53 22.53
CA ASP A 558 -1.07 12.58 21.99
C ASP A 558 -1.12 12.55 20.45
N GLU A 559 -0.06 13.02 19.79
CA GLU A 559 0.05 13.10 18.33
C GLU A 559 0.42 11.77 17.69
N THR A 560 0.94 10.80 18.45
CA THR A 560 1.50 9.56 17.89
C THR A 560 0.96 8.28 18.54
N GLU A 561 0.29 8.40 19.70
CA GLU A 561 -0.13 7.26 20.51
C GLU A 561 -1.16 6.36 19.81
N GLY A 562 -2.01 6.93 18.95
CA GLY A 562 -2.96 6.21 18.08
C GLY A 562 -2.38 5.76 16.73
N GLY A 563 -1.08 5.95 16.49
CA GLY A 563 -0.47 5.71 15.19
C GLY A 563 -0.94 6.71 14.12
N GLN A 564 -1.10 7.97 14.52
CA GLN A 564 -1.54 9.06 13.64
C GLN A 564 -0.41 9.54 12.72
N LEU A 565 0.86 9.44 13.12
CA LEU A 565 2.00 9.69 12.24
C LEU A 565 2.27 8.47 11.36
N VAL A 566 2.13 8.64 10.04
CA VAL A 566 2.30 7.57 9.04
C VAL A 566 3.39 7.95 8.03
N PRO A 567 4.34 7.04 7.72
CA PRO A 567 5.31 7.21 6.64
C PRO A 567 4.61 7.44 5.28
N ALA A 568 5.06 8.44 4.53
CA ALA A 568 4.48 8.80 3.23
C ALA A 568 5.55 8.97 2.13
N GLY A 569 6.66 8.23 2.24
CA GLY A 569 7.71 8.14 1.23
C GLY A 569 8.46 9.45 1.03
N TYR A 570 8.78 9.73 -0.23
CA TYR A 570 9.58 10.88 -0.62
C TYR A 570 8.76 12.02 -1.22
N PHE A 571 9.33 13.22 -1.19
CA PHE A 571 8.92 14.35 -2.03
C PHE A 571 10.10 14.89 -2.81
N ASP A 572 9.86 15.35 -4.04
CA ASP A 572 10.84 16.12 -4.79
C ASP A 572 10.79 17.59 -4.32
N PRO A 573 11.91 18.14 -3.79
CA PRO A 573 11.93 19.49 -3.27
C PRO A 573 11.78 20.53 -4.39
N ALA A 574 11.04 21.60 -4.12
CA ALA A 574 10.95 22.72 -5.06
C ALA A 574 12.31 23.42 -5.18
N PRO A 575 12.59 24.14 -6.31
CA PRO A 575 13.83 24.89 -6.45
C PRO A 575 14.10 25.82 -5.26
N GLY A 576 15.21 25.58 -4.54
CA GLY A 576 15.62 26.36 -3.37
C GLY A 576 15.01 25.92 -2.03
N GLU A 577 14.10 24.94 -2.03
CA GLU A 577 13.62 24.31 -0.80
C GLU A 577 14.74 23.52 -0.13
N LYS A 578 14.89 23.72 1.19
CA LYS A 578 15.95 23.08 2.01
C LYS A 578 15.39 22.17 3.10
N ASN A 579 14.08 21.98 3.13
CA ASN A 579 13.43 21.15 4.14
C ASN A 579 13.85 19.70 3.92
N LEU A 580 14.22 19.00 5.00
CA LEU A 580 14.49 17.56 4.91
C LEU A 580 13.17 16.78 4.98
N PHE A 581 12.20 17.27 5.75
CA PHE A 581 10.90 16.64 5.89
C PHE A 581 9.74 17.58 5.57
N ARG A 582 8.62 16.99 5.15
CA ARG A 582 7.30 17.63 5.16
C ARG A 582 6.38 16.85 6.07
N PHE A 583 5.81 17.56 7.03
CA PHE A 583 4.76 17.05 7.91
C PHE A 583 3.46 17.74 7.53
N GLU A 584 2.41 16.95 7.26
CA GLU A 584 1.13 17.47 6.80
C GLU A 584 0.00 16.78 7.56
N ARG A 585 -0.94 17.57 8.12
CA ARG A 585 -2.17 17.01 8.67
C ARG A 585 -3.09 16.59 7.53
N THR A 586 -3.60 15.37 7.62
CA THR A 586 -4.49 14.79 6.62
C THR A 586 -5.44 13.79 7.25
N ALA A 587 -6.50 13.45 6.53
CA ALA A 587 -7.43 12.42 6.96
C ALA A 587 -6.85 11.03 6.63
N ILE A 588 -6.45 10.28 7.66
CA ILE A 588 -5.99 8.90 7.55
C ILE A 588 -7.11 7.99 8.05
N ASP A 589 -7.70 7.19 7.16
CA ASP A 589 -8.90 6.39 7.43
C ASP A 589 -10.07 7.21 8.00
N GLY A 590 -10.22 8.45 7.53
CA GLY A 590 -11.27 9.37 7.99
C GLY A 590 -11.03 9.97 9.38
N LYS A 591 -9.86 9.75 9.98
CA LYS A 591 -9.42 10.38 11.24
C LYS A 591 -8.29 11.36 11.00
N ASP A 592 -8.11 12.33 11.90
CA ASP A 592 -6.95 13.22 11.84
C ASP A 592 -5.65 12.42 12.00
N GLY A 593 -4.70 12.72 11.13
CA GLY A 593 -3.43 12.03 11.01
C GLY A 593 -2.36 12.96 10.47
N ILE A 594 -1.10 12.55 10.58
CA ILE A 594 0.06 13.29 10.12
C ILE A 594 0.82 12.39 9.15
N THR A 595 1.10 12.87 7.95
CA THR A 595 2.02 12.18 7.04
C THR A 595 3.41 12.78 7.15
N MET A 596 4.43 11.93 7.15
CA MET A 596 5.83 12.34 7.09
C MET A 596 6.43 11.96 5.73
N LYS A 597 6.83 12.97 4.94
CA LYS A 597 7.58 12.77 3.70
C LYS A 597 9.02 13.24 3.85
N MET A 598 9.94 12.57 3.17
CA MET A 598 11.36 12.91 3.16
C MET A 598 11.79 13.50 1.82
N SER A 599 12.68 14.49 1.83
CA SER A 599 13.25 15.05 0.60
C SER A 599 14.02 13.97 -0.16
N SER A 600 13.71 13.77 -1.45
CA SER A 600 14.46 12.88 -2.35
C SER A 600 15.95 13.22 -2.41
N HIS A 601 16.30 14.51 -2.28
CA HIS A 601 17.69 14.98 -2.25
C HIS A 601 18.51 14.54 -1.03
N HIS A 602 17.91 13.84 -0.07
CA HIS A 602 18.55 13.39 1.16
C HIS A 602 18.48 11.86 1.32
N ALA A 603 18.12 11.14 0.27
CA ALA A 603 18.01 9.67 0.31
C ALA A 603 19.35 8.93 0.57
N HIS A 604 20.48 9.61 0.34
CA HIS A 604 21.83 9.11 0.70
C HIS A 604 22.15 9.23 2.20
N MET A 605 21.37 9.95 3.00
CA MET A 605 21.63 10.11 4.43
C MET A 605 21.69 8.76 5.15
N SER A 606 22.56 8.64 6.16
CA SER A 606 22.53 7.51 7.07
C SER A 606 21.19 7.47 7.83
N GLU A 607 20.75 6.26 8.19
CA GLU A 607 19.51 6.10 8.95
C GLU A 607 19.55 6.88 10.28
N ASP A 608 20.68 6.85 10.98
CA ASP A 608 20.89 7.54 12.25
C ASP A 608 20.71 9.07 12.12
N ALA A 609 21.23 9.65 11.03
CA ALA A 609 21.08 11.06 10.74
C ALA A 609 19.63 11.42 10.39
N LEU A 610 18.95 10.56 9.61
CA LEU A 610 17.53 10.74 9.27
C LEU A 610 16.63 10.68 10.49
N ARG A 611 16.82 9.70 11.37
CA ARG A 611 16.05 9.57 12.61
C ARG A 611 16.22 10.80 13.51
N ALA A 612 17.46 11.26 13.70
CA ALA A 612 17.75 12.43 14.53
C ALA A 612 17.14 13.71 13.95
N ALA A 613 17.28 13.92 12.63
CA ALA A 613 16.71 15.06 11.93
C ALA A 613 15.17 15.04 11.96
N GLY A 614 14.56 13.86 11.71
CA GLY A 614 13.11 13.66 11.76
C GLY A 614 12.54 13.97 13.13
N CYS A 615 13.20 13.51 14.20
CA CYS A 615 12.81 13.82 15.58
C CYS A 615 12.86 15.32 15.89
N TYR A 616 13.92 16.00 15.44
CA TYR A 616 14.05 17.45 15.62
C TYR A 616 12.95 18.20 14.87
N GLU A 617 12.74 17.90 13.58
CA GLU A 617 11.76 18.62 12.75
C GLU A 617 10.31 18.32 13.14
N PHE A 618 10.01 17.09 13.60
CA PHE A 618 8.68 16.75 14.09
C PHE A 618 8.31 17.56 15.34
N ALA A 619 9.23 17.71 16.30
CA ALA A 619 9.01 18.54 17.48
C ALA A 619 8.68 19.99 17.09
N ARG A 620 9.46 20.55 16.15
CA ARG A 620 9.27 21.90 15.61
C ARG A 620 7.91 22.05 14.91
N PHE A 621 7.49 21.05 14.13
CA PHE A 621 6.20 21.02 13.46
C PHE A 621 5.04 21.11 14.46
N ILE A 622 4.99 20.20 15.44
CA ILE A 622 3.92 20.19 16.45
C ILE A 622 3.92 21.48 17.29
N ASN A 623 5.11 21.95 17.68
CA ASN A 623 5.22 23.19 18.45
C ASN A 623 4.75 24.41 17.67
N GLY A 624 5.05 24.47 16.37
CA GLY A 624 4.57 25.51 15.46
C GLY A 624 3.04 25.52 15.35
N GLU A 625 2.41 24.35 15.31
CA GLU A 625 0.94 24.26 15.29
C GLU A 625 0.29 24.69 16.60
N ARG A 626 0.88 24.32 17.75
CA ARG A 626 0.35 24.68 19.07
C ARG A 626 0.57 26.15 19.42
N GLY A 627 1.72 26.73 19.02
CA GLY A 627 2.03 28.15 19.23
C GLY A 627 2.26 28.55 20.70
N GLU A 628 2.67 27.62 21.55
CA GLU A 628 2.72 27.80 23.02
C GLU A 628 4.12 28.06 23.59
N LEU A 629 5.18 27.73 22.84
CA LEU A 629 6.55 27.73 23.36
C LEU A 629 7.35 28.94 22.91
N SER A 630 8.34 29.32 23.72
CA SER A 630 9.39 30.24 23.29
C SER A 630 10.24 29.61 22.18
N PRO A 631 10.91 30.42 21.32
CA PRO A 631 11.82 29.89 20.30
C PRO A 631 12.91 28.98 20.88
N VAL A 632 13.42 29.30 22.08
CA VAL A 632 14.41 28.50 22.80
C VAL A 632 13.85 27.15 23.23
N ASP A 633 12.70 27.13 23.91
CA ASP A 633 12.10 25.88 24.42
C ASP A 633 11.74 24.95 23.27
N ASP A 634 11.25 25.50 22.15
CA ASP A 634 10.93 24.76 20.94
C ASP A 634 12.19 24.07 20.34
N LYS A 635 13.31 24.80 20.21
CA LYS A 635 14.59 24.22 19.77
C LYS A 635 15.10 23.15 20.75
N ILE A 636 14.96 23.38 22.06
CA ILE A 636 15.41 22.43 23.09
C ILE A 636 14.60 21.13 23.05
N HIS A 637 13.27 21.19 22.92
CA HIS A 637 12.46 19.98 22.75
C HIS A 637 12.93 19.13 21.55
N GLY A 638 13.19 19.76 20.41
CA GLY A 638 13.72 19.07 19.24
C GLY A 638 15.09 18.43 19.49
N LEU A 639 16.00 19.13 20.20
CA LEU A 639 17.32 18.61 20.56
C LEU A 639 17.24 17.41 21.52
N LEU A 640 16.32 17.43 22.49
CA LEU A 640 16.09 16.32 23.42
C LEU A 640 15.66 15.05 22.67
N MET A 641 14.69 15.17 21.74
CA MET A 641 14.24 14.05 20.92
C MET A 641 15.34 13.54 19.99
N ALA A 642 16.04 14.43 19.28
CA ALA A 642 17.12 14.05 18.38
C ALA A 642 18.27 13.34 19.11
N SER A 643 18.67 13.84 20.29
CA SER A 643 19.68 13.18 21.13
C SER A 643 19.21 11.81 21.58
N HIS A 644 17.91 11.66 21.89
CA HIS A 644 17.34 10.37 22.25
C HIS A 644 17.38 9.36 21.10
N SER A 645 17.07 9.79 19.88
CA SER A 645 17.16 8.94 18.70
C SER A 645 18.55 8.36 18.51
N LEU A 646 19.60 9.19 18.68
CA LEU A 646 20.99 8.74 18.54
C LEU A 646 21.45 7.82 19.68
N LYS A 647 20.79 7.86 20.84
CA LYS A 647 21.11 6.93 21.94
C LYS A 647 20.58 5.52 21.66
N THR A 648 19.55 5.43 20.84
CA THR A 648 18.75 4.22 20.62
C THR A 648 18.98 3.59 19.26
N ASP A 649 19.99 4.05 18.52
CA ASP A 649 20.45 3.41 17.31
C ASP A 649 21.43 2.26 17.62
N THR A 650 21.91 1.62 16.56
CA THR A 650 22.96 0.58 16.59
C THR A 650 24.32 1.14 16.14
N GLY A 651 24.37 2.43 15.80
CA GLY A 651 25.53 3.13 15.27
C GLY A 651 26.53 3.57 16.33
N TYR A 652 27.64 4.16 15.86
CA TYR A 652 28.71 4.71 16.72
C TYR A 652 29.12 6.14 16.32
N GLU A 653 28.39 6.76 15.38
CA GLU A 653 28.74 8.04 14.74
C GLU A 653 28.02 9.25 15.36
N ASP A 654 27.40 9.10 16.54
CA ASP A 654 26.53 10.10 17.17
C ASP A 654 27.16 11.49 17.24
N ARG A 655 28.46 11.56 17.55
CA ARG A 655 29.16 12.85 17.69
C ARG A 655 29.23 13.61 16.35
N ARG A 656 29.51 12.89 15.27
CA ARG A 656 29.60 13.45 13.92
C ARG A 656 28.22 13.91 13.48
N ILE A 657 27.22 13.03 13.63
CA ILE A 657 25.83 13.31 13.24
C ILE A 657 25.27 14.48 14.03
N TRP A 658 25.46 14.49 15.35
CA TRP A 658 25.01 15.59 16.22
C TRP A 658 25.58 16.94 15.79
N LYS A 659 26.90 16.98 15.55
CA LYS A 659 27.56 18.21 15.08
C LYS A 659 26.97 18.66 13.73
N ALA A 660 26.84 17.75 12.78
CA ALA A 660 26.33 18.07 11.44
C ALA A 660 24.85 18.50 11.48
N LEU A 661 24.04 17.90 12.36
CA LEU A 661 22.65 18.32 12.60
C LEU A 661 22.62 19.77 13.08
N LEU A 662 23.38 20.12 14.14
CA LEU A 662 23.42 21.48 14.67
C LEU A 662 23.84 22.49 13.59
N GLU A 663 24.90 22.19 12.84
CA GLU A 663 25.37 23.03 11.73
C GLU A 663 24.29 23.21 10.65
N SER A 664 23.61 22.12 10.24
CA SER A 664 22.55 22.16 9.23
C SER A 664 21.34 23.02 9.63
N LYS A 665 21.06 23.09 10.94
CA LYS A 665 19.95 23.85 11.52
C LYS A 665 20.34 25.25 11.98
N GLY A 666 21.59 25.65 11.78
CA GLY A 666 22.10 26.94 12.25
C GLY A 666 22.06 27.08 13.78
N LEU A 667 22.14 25.95 14.50
CA LEU A 667 22.10 25.91 15.96
C LEU A 667 23.50 26.08 16.54
N PRO A 668 23.62 26.63 17.76
CA PRO A 668 24.90 26.74 18.41
C PRO A 668 25.47 25.37 18.77
N ALA A 669 26.80 25.30 18.92
CA ALA A 669 27.54 24.06 19.16
C ALA A 669 27.34 23.50 20.58
N ILE A 670 26.11 23.08 20.90
CA ILE A 670 25.72 22.51 22.18
C ILE A 670 26.28 21.08 22.29
N PRO A 671 27.07 20.75 23.33
CA PRO A 671 27.53 19.38 23.54
C PRO A 671 26.35 18.43 23.80
N ARG A 672 26.28 17.32 23.06
CA ARG A 672 25.25 16.28 23.28
C ARG A 672 25.23 15.75 24.71
N SER A 673 26.39 15.73 25.39
CA SER A 673 26.48 15.29 26.79
C SER A 673 25.63 16.13 27.74
N LEU A 674 25.47 17.43 27.50
CA LEU A 674 24.61 18.29 28.32
C LEU A 674 23.12 17.95 28.08
N VAL A 675 22.75 17.65 26.84
CA VAL A 675 21.39 17.23 26.50
C VAL A 675 21.05 15.88 27.16
N GLU A 676 21.99 14.93 27.15
CA GLU A 676 21.82 13.65 27.83
C GLU A 676 21.79 13.78 29.36
N GLU A 677 22.57 14.70 29.93
CA GLU A 677 22.53 15.03 31.37
C GLU A 677 21.16 15.61 31.76
N ALA A 678 20.66 16.59 31.00
CA ALA A 678 19.35 17.17 31.23
C ALA A 678 18.23 16.11 31.18
N LYS A 679 18.28 15.19 30.20
CA LYS A 679 17.31 14.09 30.09
C LYS A 679 17.33 13.14 31.27
N ALA A 680 18.47 12.92 31.91
CA ALA A 680 18.57 12.03 33.07
C ALA A 680 17.78 12.55 34.29
N SER A 681 17.44 13.86 34.31
CA SER A 681 16.57 14.46 35.32
C SER A 681 15.10 14.05 35.17
N ASP A 682 14.66 13.70 33.97
CA ASP A 682 13.28 13.36 33.63
C ASP A 682 13.12 11.84 33.44
N LYS A 683 13.03 11.13 34.56
CA LYS A 683 12.97 9.66 34.60
C LYS A 683 11.65 9.07 34.11
N SER A 684 10.63 9.91 33.94
CA SER A 684 9.28 9.50 33.54
C SER A 684 9.03 9.72 32.05
N ASN A 685 9.64 10.75 31.46
CA ASN A 685 9.51 11.06 30.03
C ASN A 685 10.86 10.91 29.34
N TYR A 686 11.22 9.66 29.05
CA TYR A 686 12.55 9.25 28.56
C TYR A 686 13.06 9.98 27.30
N ALA A 687 12.13 10.52 26.49
CA ALA A 687 12.42 11.31 25.29
C ALA A 687 12.49 12.83 25.52
N GLY A 688 12.37 13.28 26.78
CA GLY A 688 12.45 14.66 27.26
C GLY A 688 11.09 15.34 27.43
N GLY A 689 10.69 15.64 28.67
CA GLY A 689 9.52 16.47 28.99
C GLY A 689 9.90 17.89 29.38
N TYR A 690 8.96 18.63 29.99
CA TYR A 690 9.20 20.03 30.40
C TYR A 690 10.33 20.16 31.41
N GLN A 691 10.49 19.18 32.31
CA GLN A 691 11.57 19.19 33.29
C GLN A 691 12.95 19.13 32.61
N ALA A 692 13.11 18.28 31.60
CA ALA A 692 14.37 18.17 30.87
C ALA A 692 14.70 19.45 30.07
N VAL A 693 13.68 20.19 29.63
CA VAL A 693 13.85 21.50 28.97
C VAL A 693 14.43 22.51 29.95
N GLU A 694 13.81 22.65 31.12
CA GLU A 694 14.28 23.58 32.16
C GLU A 694 15.67 23.22 32.66
N GLU A 695 15.95 21.93 32.89
CA GLU A 695 17.28 21.45 33.28
C GLU A 695 18.33 21.79 32.20
N LEU A 696 18.01 21.59 30.91
CA LEU A 696 18.96 21.95 29.86
C LEU A 696 19.22 23.46 29.83
N LYS A 697 18.21 24.29 30.09
CA LYS A 697 18.38 25.75 30.16
C LYS A 697 19.31 26.16 31.29
N GLU A 698 19.24 25.49 32.43
CA GLU A 698 20.16 25.73 33.56
C GLU A 698 21.60 25.30 33.25
N LEU A 699 21.78 24.24 32.45
CA LEU A 699 23.11 23.76 32.02
C LEU A 699 23.73 24.61 30.91
N LEU A 700 22.93 25.34 30.14
CA LEU A 700 23.41 26.17 29.04
C LEU A 700 23.89 27.55 29.52
N SER A 701 25.03 28.01 28.99
CA SER A 701 25.50 29.38 29.23
C SER A 701 24.53 30.42 28.66
N PRO A 702 24.45 31.64 29.24
CA PRO A 702 23.64 32.73 28.71
C PRO A 702 23.88 33.02 27.21
N GLU A 703 25.12 32.88 26.73
CA GLU A 703 25.48 33.07 25.32
C GLU A 703 24.81 32.05 24.40
N LEU A 704 24.80 30.77 24.79
CA LEU A 704 24.15 29.69 24.03
C LEU A 704 22.63 29.87 24.02
N LEU A 705 22.03 30.27 25.15
CA LEU A 705 20.60 30.58 25.22
C LEU A 705 20.24 31.75 24.30
N SER A 706 21.05 32.82 24.29
CA SER A 706 20.85 33.94 23.37
C SER A 706 21.00 33.54 21.90
N GLN A 707 21.88 32.58 21.58
CA GLN A 707 22.02 32.04 20.22
C GLN A 707 20.85 31.13 19.83
N LEU A 708 20.23 30.43 20.78
CA LEU A 708 18.99 29.69 20.56
C LEU A 708 17.77 30.61 20.42
N GLU A 709 17.79 31.80 21.00
CA GLU A 709 16.70 32.78 20.84
C GLU A 709 16.70 33.42 19.44
N ALA A 710 17.90 33.63 18.86
CA ALA A 710 18.09 34.15 17.51
C ALA A 710 17.66 33.16 16.43
#